data_AF-A0A5C6NPC7-F1
#
_entry.id   AF-A0A5C6NPC7-F1
#
_cell.length_a   1.000
_cell.length_b   1.000
_cell.length_c   1.000
_cell.angle_alpha   90.00
_cell.angle_beta   90.00
_cell.angle_gamma   90.00
#
_symmetry.space_group_name_H-M   'P 1'
#
loop_
_entity.id
_entity.type
_entity.pdbx_description
1 polymer ?
#
loop_
_entity_poly.entity_id
_entity_poly.type
_entity_poly.pdbx_seq_one_letter_code
_entity_poly.pdbx_strand_id
1 'polypeptide(L)'
;MQFQSDNIETCSICFVFVQCEPAELSRSATPQWLSQQTDNLLVQMWTHLLQPQNGQPPTDDRGKIVSLPCPTEDRPYLRTEGNSPSYASREAPPRMNPHTGTEVPCEDLSSSPSIPTSVHKLRPGDIKVVAAVGDSLTAGNGIAASPHNILDVLTQYRGLSWSIGGEGNLTSVTTLPNILKHFNPNVTGYSSGIGKQDTPQAFLNQAVAGAKTKDLAPQIKALVARMKNTSGINFESDWKLITIFIGGNDICDHCQNTLLFSAENYVRHIRDSLDYLHKEVPRALVNLVEPLSVTPLRELHMDPSLKCPTWLLNFLCPCVILPKSNSEALQKVEKLNRQYQRVLHDLVESSRYDTREDFTVVIQPFFREIVLPRLPDGRPDRSFFSADCFHLSQRAQTLMARSLWNNMLEPLGNKTYTQDFTANVSLKCPSKVGIHPSIHPSIHPSIHPSIHPSIHPSIHPSIHPSIHPSIIWSYRTSCVQYHVPSVIHFQASPFIRTFNNSDYTYVKPSPAPEPNPNWGSDFSCVNLAASQTVPTSVHKLRPADITVVAALGDSVTVGTAAKSKNLFELNRKYKGVSWSIGGDNMLESVTTLPNILKKFNPSLKGFSKDKFPKQNGLNMAVAGAKASETLQQAKDLIKAMKENKNNLSPKNYSQSLMLTLDMLFAEMPRVLVNVVQLMEIHLLKTVKRNTLGCSLLQRTSCPCVVNADETSPELQEIKRVNHEYQVEIQHLISGNRYDGKDDFAVVLQPFLQTSFIPNIGVGEVDTSFFSVDCFHISERAHAEMAIALWNNMLEPVGRKQAFNNFTYDRSKIHCPTEVHPYIFTKVNSQNHPEISPTTTTTHAPASSSTTSSVTPPPLPECPPSLPVWIPVVVGLGCFLGGLVVSLKILYCYRCHKNKSANEVEMKGVNF
;
A
#
# COMPACT_ATOMS: atom_id res chain seq x y z
N MET A 1 32.86 -13.48 49.04
CA MET A 1 33.99 -12.64 49.52
C MET A 1 33.94 -11.29 48.82
N GLN A 2 34.68 -10.30 49.31
CA GLN A 2 34.65 -8.91 48.86
C GLN A 2 36.09 -8.40 48.76
N PHE A 3 36.49 -7.84 47.61
CA PHE A 3 37.46 -6.76 47.49
C PHE A 3 37.40 -6.13 46.07
N GLN A 4 38.31 -5.20 45.76
CA GLN A 4 38.14 -4.15 44.74
C GLN A 4 39.02 -4.35 43.48
N SER A 5 38.81 -3.44 42.53
CA SER A 5 39.64 -2.94 41.39
C SER A 5 41.04 -3.57 41.14
N ASP A 6 41.54 -3.66 39.90
CA ASP A 6 41.92 -2.49 39.08
C ASP A 6 41.59 -2.60 37.58
N ASN A 7 42.32 -1.85 36.73
CA ASN A 7 41.82 -1.26 35.48
C ASN A 7 42.67 -1.66 34.25
N ILE A 8 42.18 -1.31 33.05
CA ILE A 8 42.89 -1.25 31.74
C ILE A 8 42.97 -2.54 30.87
N GLU A 9 42.13 -2.51 29.82
CA GLU A 9 42.34 -2.87 28.40
C GLU A 9 42.48 -4.31 27.84
N THR A 10 41.92 -4.43 26.61
CA THR A 10 42.04 -5.49 25.58
C THR A 10 41.30 -6.83 25.77
N CYS A 11 41.09 -7.51 24.64
CA CYS A 11 40.08 -8.54 24.41
C CYS A 11 40.27 -9.86 25.19
N SER A 12 39.18 -10.37 25.76
CA SER A 12 38.78 -11.79 25.66
C SER A 12 37.34 -12.02 26.11
N ILE A 13 36.55 -12.74 25.31
CA ILE A 13 35.33 -13.41 25.81
C ILE A 13 35.75 -14.84 26.18
N CYS A 14 36.13 -15.03 27.44
CA CYS A 14 36.38 -16.36 27.98
C CYS A 14 35.06 -17.12 28.14
N PHE A 15 34.91 -18.25 27.46
CA PHE A 15 33.85 -19.20 27.78
C PHE A 15 34.21 -19.91 29.10
N VAL A 16 33.25 -19.95 30.02
CA VAL A 16 33.40 -20.67 31.30
C VAL A 16 33.24 -22.16 31.03
N PHE A 17 34.25 -22.96 31.41
CA PHE A 17 34.12 -24.41 31.45
C PHE A 17 33.07 -24.83 32.48
N VAL A 18 32.06 -25.57 32.05
CA VAL A 18 31.12 -26.29 32.92
C VAL A 18 31.27 -27.77 32.61
N GLN A 19 31.57 -28.58 33.63
CA GLN A 19 31.60 -30.04 33.48
C GLN A 19 30.20 -30.55 33.16
N CYS A 20 30.07 -31.35 32.11
CA CYS A 20 28.79 -31.89 31.68
C CYS A 20 28.48 -33.20 32.44
N GLU A 21 27.58 -33.12 33.42
CA GLU A 21 26.80 -34.27 33.88
C GLU A 21 25.48 -34.39 33.08
N PRO A 22 24.90 -35.60 32.92
CA PRO A 22 23.72 -35.81 32.10
C PRO A 22 22.43 -35.29 32.77
N ALA A 23 21.95 -34.12 32.32
CA ALA A 23 20.68 -33.56 32.79
C ALA A 23 19.48 -34.06 31.95
N GLU A 24 18.51 -34.69 32.59
CA GLU A 24 17.20 -34.98 31.96
C GLU A 24 16.35 -33.70 31.86
N LEU A 25 16.06 -33.23 30.64
CA LEU A 25 15.07 -32.16 30.45
C LEU A 25 13.65 -32.71 30.52
N SER A 26 12.85 -32.17 31.44
CA SER A 26 11.41 -32.44 31.52
C SER A 26 10.66 -31.74 30.38
N ARG A 27 9.66 -32.43 29.82
CA ARG A 27 8.91 -31.96 28.64
C ARG A 27 7.82 -30.96 29.02
N SER A 28 7.87 -29.75 28.45
CA SER A 28 6.72 -28.85 28.36
C SER A 28 6.03 -28.96 27.00
N ALA A 29 4.78 -28.50 26.91
CA ALA A 29 3.87 -28.85 25.81
C ALA A 29 4.22 -28.18 24.47
N THR A 30 4.93 -28.90 23.61
CA THR A 30 4.98 -28.67 22.15
C THR A 30 4.50 -29.93 21.41
N PRO A 31 3.99 -29.82 20.17
CA PRO A 31 3.62 -31.00 19.38
C PRO A 31 4.86 -31.87 19.14
N GLN A 32 4.80 -33.16 19.52
CA GLN A 32 5.97 -34.06 19.55
C GLN A 32 6.73 -34.16 18.21
N TRP A 33 6.03 -34.02 17.09
CA TRP A 33 6.61 -34.03 15.74
C TRP A 33 7.54 -32.84 15.47
N LEU A 34 7.31 -31.69 16.12
CA LEU A 34 8.05 -30.45 15.90
C LEU A 34 9.41 -30.43 16.63
N SER A 35 9.48 -30.98 17.86
CA SER A 35 10.78 -31.09 18.56
C SER A 35 11.69 -32.05 17.80
N GLN A 36 11.20 -33.25 17.47
CA GLN A 36 12.04 -34.32 16.92
C GLN A 36 12.69 -33.98 15.57
N GLN A 37 12.11 -33.04 14.80
CA GLN A 37 12.74 -32.48 13.60
C GLN A 37 13.77 -31.39 13.91
N THR A 38 13.49 -30.55 14.91
CA THR A 38 14.44 -29.52 15.42
C THR A 38 15.68 -30.19 16.01
N ASP A 39 15.48 -31.26 16.78
CA ASP A 39 16.52 -32.09 17.39
C ASP A 39 17.43 -32.69 16.31
N ASN A 40 16.85 -33.29 15.26
CA ASN A 40 17.59 -33.84 14.12
C ASN A 40 18.37 -32.78 13.32
N LEU A 41 17.80 -31.58 13.15
CA LEU A 41 18.50 -30.46 12.49
C LEU A 41 19.71 -30.00 13.31
N LEU A 42 19.55 -29.84 14.62
CA LEU A 42 20.63 -29.48 15.54
C LEU A 42 21.76 -30.52 15.51
N VAL A 43 21.42 -31.82 15.52
CA VAL A 43 22.37 -32.93 15.36
C VAL A 43 23.14 -32.86 14.04
N GLN A 44 22.46 -32.63 12.91
CA GLN A 44 23.09 -32.53 11.59
C GLN A 44 24.02 -31.31 11.50
N MET A 45 23.56 -30.15 11.97
CA MET A 45 24.38 -28.94 12.03
C MET A 45 25.62 -29.15 12.91
N TRP A 46 25.45 -29.68 14.12
CA TRP A 46 26.54 -29.96 15.05
C TRP A 46 27.57 -30.95 14.47
N THR A 47 27.10 -32.01 13.81
CA THR A 47 27.98 -33.00 13.16
C THR A 47 28.76 -32.40 11.98
N HIS A 48 28.11 -31.60 11.13
CA HIS A 48 28.76 -30.91 10.00
C HIS A 48 29.74 -29.81 10.44
N LEU A 49 29.54 -29.19 11.60
CA LEU A 49 30.49 -28.22 12.19
C LEU A 49 31.78 -28.88 12.71
N LEU A 50 31.84 -30.22 12.78
CA LEU A 50 32.96 -30.98 13.35
C LEU A 50 33.63 -31.93 12.33
N GLN A 51 32.89 -32.54 11.41
CA GLN A 51 33.41 -33.55 10.48
C GLN A 51 33.79 -33.01 9.07
N PRO A 52 34.77 -33.62 8.37
CA PRO A 52 35.07 -33.33 6.96
C PRO A 52 34.10 -34.05 5.99
N GLN A 53 33.82 -33.42 4.83
CA GLN A 53 32.77 -33.82 3.87
C GLN A 53 32.88 -35.23 3.23
N ASN A 54 33.94 -36.00 3.49
CA ASN A 54 34.15 -37.33 2.89
C ASN A 54 33.89 -38.51 3.86
N GLY A 55 33.45 -38.25 5.10
CA GLY A 55 32.97 -39.31 5.99
C GLY A 55 31.54 -39.74 5.65
N GLN A 56 31.25 -41.05 5.64
CA GLN A 56 29.85 -41.51 5.69
C GLN A 56 29.24 -41.17 7.06
N PRO A 57 27.97 -40.71 7.12
CA PRO A 57 27.32 -40.43 8.39
C PRO A 57 27.09 -41.74 9.18
N PRO A 58 27.13 -41.72 10.53
CA PRO A 58 26.84 -42.90 11.33
C PRO A 58 25.38 -43.34 11.15
N THR A 59 25.16 -44.57 10.72
CA THR A 59 23.83 -45.20 10.65
C THR A 59 23.64 -46.17 11.82
N ASP A 60 22.80 -45.83 12.78
CA ASP A 60 22.02 -46.82 13.54
C ASP A 60 20.55 -46.44 13.45
N ASP A 61 19.71 -47.42 13.16
CA ASP A 61 18.31 -47.26 12.76
C ASP A 61 17.38 -47.82 13.85
N ARG A 62 17.81 -47.68 15.12
CA ARG A 62 17.11 -48.15 16.32
C ARG A 62 17.00 -47.01 17.33
N GLY A 63 15.80 -46.44 17.42
CA GLY A 63 15.54 -45.19 18.12
C GLY A 63 15.70 -45.24 19.64
N LYS A 64 16.92 -44.98 20.13
CA LYS A 64 17.19 -44.22 21.38
C LYS A 64 18.67 -43.82 21.48
N ILE A 65 18.90 -42.59 21.96
CA ILE A 65 20.22 -41.93 22.12
C ILE A 65 20.87 -41.58 20.77
N VAL A 66 21.08 -40.28 20.54
CA VAL A 66 21.90 -39.78 19.44
C VAL A 66 23.25 -39.35 20.01
N SER A 67 24.35 -39.94 19.54
CA SER A 67 25.69 -39.55 19.94
C SER A 67 26.12 -38.25 19.23
N LEU A 68 25.99 -37.12 19.90
CA LEU A 68 26.59 -35.86 19.44
C LEU A 68 28.13 -35.98 19.54
N PRO A 69 28.89 -35.79 18.43
CA PRO A 69 30.35 -35.76 18.51
C PRO A 69 30.83 -34.54 19.30
N CYS A 70 31.85 -34.70 20.14
CA CYS A 70 32.48 -33.58 20.85
C CYS A 70 33.69 -33.04 20.06
N PRO A 71 34.06 -31.75 20.23
CA PRO A 71 35.39 -31.26 19.87
C PRO A 71 36.47 -32.08 20.59
N THR A 72 37.54 -32.44 19.87
CA THR A 72 38.68 -33.20 20.40
C THR A 72 39.82 -32.25 20.80
N GLU A 73 40.80 -32.74 21.57
CA GLU A 73 41.92 -31.91 22.05
C GLU A 73 42.79 -31.35 20.92
N ASP A 74 42.89 -32.06 19.79
CA ASP A 74 43.54 -31.60 18.55
C ASP A 74 42.66 -30.61 17.73
N ARG A 75 41.34 -30.54 18.02
CA ARG A 75 40.36 -29.71 17.32
C ARG A 75 39.29 -29.14 18.26
N PRO A 76 39.66 -28.20 19.17
CA PRO A 76 38.75 -27.67 20.19
C PRO A 76 37.73 -26.64 19.67
N TYR A 77 37.70 -26.33 18.37
CA TYR A 77 36.88 -25.27 17.78
C TYR A 77 35.86 -25.80 16.76
N LEU A 78 34.63 -25.29 16.83
CA LEU A 78 33.62 -25.45 15.78
C LEU A 78 34.08 -24.76 14.48
N ARG A 79 33.78 -25.35 13.33
CA ARG A 79 34.15 -24.81 12.01
C ARG A 79 33.31 -23.60 11.61
N THR A 80 34.00 -22.54 11.19
CA THR A 80 33.45 -21.30 10.62
C THR A 80 34.25 -20.92 9.37
N GLU A 81 33.83 -19.88 8.62
CA GLU A 81 34.63 -19.34 7.50
C GLU A 81 36.03 -18.87 7.96
N GLY A 82 36.18 -18.39 9.20
CA GLY A 82 37.42 -17.77 9.69
C GLY A 82 38.45 -18.71 10.32
N ASN A 83 38.06 -19.95 10.68
CA ASN A 83 38.94 -20.92 11.37
C ASN A 83 38.94 -22.33 10.74
N SER A 84 38.13 -22.58 9.72
CA SER A 84 38.31 -23.77 8.90
C SER A 84 39.61 -23.63 8.12
N PRO A 85 40.52 -24.61 8.12
CA PRO A 85 41.74 -24.53 7.32
C PRO A 85 41.37 -24.48 5.85
N SER A 86 41.51 -23.32 5.24
CA SER A 86 41.42 -23.13 3.80
C SER A 86 42.53 -23.94 3.16
N TYR A 87 42.17 -25.09 2.58
CA TYR A 87 43.03 -25.71 1.59
C TYR A 87 43.18 -24.72 0.44
N ALA A 88 44.34 -24.07 0.37
CA ALA A 88 44.80 -23.29 -0.78
C ALA A 88 45.15 -24.24 -1.95
N SER A 89 44.28 -25.21 -2.23
CA SER A 89 44.22 -25.88 -3.52
C SER A 89 43.90 -24.80 -4.55
N ARG A 90 44.84 -24.58 -5.47
CA ARG A 90 44.70 -23.73 -6.67
C ARG A 90 43.29 -23.86 -7.22
N GLU A 91 42.60 -22.73 -7.39
CA GLU A 91 41.15 -22.69 -7.55
C GLU A 91 40.66 -23.59 -8.70
N ALA A 92 40.01 -24.69 -8.35
CA ALA A 92 39.01 -25.27 -9.22
C ALA A 92 37.80 -24.32 -9.17
N PRO A 93 37.35 -23.75 -10.31
CA PRO A 93 36.26 -22.77 -10.30
C PRO A 93 34.98 -23.39 -9.72
N PRO A 94 34.10 -22.60 -9.08
CA PRO A 94 32.94 -23.09 -8.34
C PRO A 94 32.02 -23.92 -9.25
N ARG A 95 32.16 -25.26 -9.13
CA ARG A 95 31.61 -26.33 -9.99
C ARG A 95 30.87 -25.83 -11.24
N MET A 96 31.61 -25.26 -12.19
CA MET A 96 31.02 -24.71 -13.42
C MET A 96 30.29 -25.83 -14.17
N ASN A 97 28.96 -25.74 -14.24
CA ASN A 97 28.17 -26.64 -15.05
C ASN A 97 28.39 -26.27 -16.53
N PRO A 98 28.95 -27.15 -17.39
CA PRO A 98 29.23 -26.83 -18.79
C PRO A 98 27.98 -26.49 -19.62
N HIS A 99 26.78 -26.70 -19.08
CA HIS A 99 25.51 -26.39 -19.72
C HIS A 99 24.92 -25.01 -19.33
N THR A 100 25.63 -24.15 -18.58
CA THR A 100 25.17 -22.78 -18.23
C THR A 100 25.75 -21.66 -19.10
N GLY A 101 26.53 -22.01 -20.13
CA GLY A 101 26.95 -21.06 -21.16
C GLY A 101 25.82 -20.65 -22.12
N THR A 102 26.07 -19.62 -22.91
CA THR A 102 25.22 -19.22 -24.04
C THR A 102 26.09 -18.75 -25.20
N GLU A 103 25.65 -19.02 -26.42
CA GLU A 103 26.24 -18.44 -27.64
C GLU A 103 25.42 -17.24 -28.10
N VAL A 104 26.09 -16.21 -28.62
CA VAL A 104 25.46 -14.98 -29.12
C VAL A 104 25.61 -14.92 -30.64
N PRO A 105 24.51 -14.95 -31.42
CA PRO A 105 24.56 -14.95 -32.89
C PRO A 105 24.64 -13.52 -33.48
N CYS A 106 25.18 -12.54 -32.74
CA CYS A 106 25.09 -11.13 -33.12
C CYS A 106 26.29 -10.71 -33.99
N GLU A 107 25.99 -10.38 -35.25
CA GLU A 107 26.99 -9.95 -36.24
C GLU A 107 27.43 -8.48 -36.11
N ASP A 108 26.72 -7.67 -35.33
CA ASP A 108 27.06 -6.27 -35.06
C ASP A 108 27.31 -6.08 -33.56
N LEU A 109 28.58 -5.88 -33.22
CA LEU A 109 29.07 -5.66 -31.86
C LEU A 109 29.50 -4.19 -31.65
N SER A 110 29.18 -3.29 -32.58
CA SER A 110 29.72 -1.93 -32.58
C SER A 110 29.12 -1.04 -31.47
N SER A 111 30.00 -0.37 -30.72
CA SER A 111 29.64 0.83 -29.98
C SER A 111 29.24 1.97 -30.92
N SER A 112 28.66 3.04 -30.38
CA SER A 112 28.34 4.23 -31.16
C SER A 112 29.62 4.95 -31.59
N PRO A 113 29.67 5.59 -32.79
CA PRO A 113 30.87 6.27 -33.30
C PRO A 113 31.42 7.40 -32.41
N SER A 114 30.59 7.89 -31.49
CA SER A 114 30.95 8.81 -30.41
C SER A 114 30.11 8.44 -29.18
N ILE A 115 30.64 8.68 -27.98
CA ILE A 115 29.91 8.44 -26.72
C ILE A 115 28.54 9.15 -26.77
N PRO A 116 27.39 8.44 -26.70
CA PRO A 116 26.08 9.07 -26.81
C PRO A 116 25.88 10.15 -25.75
N THR A 117 25.14 11.21 -26.08
CA THR A 117 24.67 12.23 -25.12
C THR A 117 23.30 11.91 -24.53
N SER A 118 22.53 11.08 -25.23
CA SER A 118 21.16 10.69 -24.88
C SER A 118 21.07 9.20 -24.59
N VAL A 119 20.37 8.84 -23.51
CA VAL A 119 20.14 7.46 -23.06
C VAL A 119 19.31 6.68 -24.09
N HIS A 120 18.49 7.38 -24.88
CA HIS A 120 17.68 6.85 -25.97
C HIS A 120 18.50 6.44 -27.20
N LYS A 121 19.82 6.71 -27.21
CA LYS A 121 20.75 6.38 -28.29
C LYS A 121 21.83 5.38 -27.87
N LEU A 122 21.64 4.71 -26.73
CA LEU A 122 22.57 3.68 -26.23
C LEU A 122 22.52 2.39 -27.04
N ARG A 123 23.68 1.96 -27.54
CA ARG A 123 23.94 0.56 -27.93
C ARG A 123 24.50 -0.20 -26.72
N PRO A 124 24.46 -1.54 -26.71
CA PRO A 124 25.11 -2.33 -25.66
C PRO A 124 26.62 -2.05 -25.52
N GLY A 125 27.32 -1.78 -26.63
CA GLY A 125 28.75 -1.43 -26.62
C GLY A 125 29.07 -0.04 -26.02
N ASP A 126 28.07 0.81 -25.79
CA ASP A 126 28.26 2.13 -25.16
C ASP A 126 28.27 2.07 -23.63
N ILE A 127 27.71 1.01 -23.05
CA ILE A 127 27.72 0.77 -21.60
C ILE A 127 29.14 0.44 -21.16
N LYS A 128 29.61 1.11 -20.10
CA LYS A 128 30.93 0.86 -19.50
C LYS A 128 30.86 0.34 -18.07
N VAL A 129 29.82 0.71 -17.31
CA VAL A 129 29.68 0.33 -15.90
C VAL A 129 28.36 -0.41 -15.71
N VAL A 130 28.42 -1.59 -15.10
CA VAL A 130 27.25 -2.30 -14.58
C VAL A 130 27.21 -2.22 -13.05
N ALA A 131 26.02 -2.10 -12.49
CA ALA A 131 25.81 -2.07 -11.04
C ALA A 131 24.47 -2.70 -10.66
N ALA A 132 24.32 -3.17 -9.42
CA ALA A 132 23.03 -3.68 -8.95
C ALA A 132 22.79 -3.50 -7.45
N VAL A 133 21.50 -3.40 -7.10
CA VAL A 133 20.96 -3.37 -5.74
C VAL A 133 19.72 -4.25 -5.65
N GLY A 134 19.42 -4.77 -4.46
CA GLY A 134 18.36 -5.75 -4.27
C GLY A 134 18.53 -6.65 -3.05
N ASP A 135 17.93 -7.84 -3.14
CA ASP A 135 17.93 -8.86 -2.10
C ASP A 135 18.90 -10.03 -2.38
N SER A 136 18.67 -11.19 -1.76
CA SER A 136 19.50 -12.38 -1.84
C SER A 136 19.61 -12.98 -3.25
N LEU A 137 18.61 -12.79 -4.12
CA LEU A 137 18.69 -13.28 -5.51
C LEU A 137 19.68 -12.45 -6.34
N THR A 138 19.81 -11.15 -6.07
CA THR A 138 20.80 -10.26 -6.69
C THR A 138 22.18 -10.40 -6.02
N ALA A 139 22.24 -10.72 -4.72
CA ALA A 139 23.47 -11.07 -4.02
C ALA A 139 24.05 -12.44 -4.44
N GLY A 140 23.24 -13.31 -5.03
CA GLY A 140 23.65 -14.63 -5.53
C GLY A 140 23.67 -15.73 -4.46
N ASN A 141 22.76 -15.66 -3.48
CA ASN A 141 22.61 -16.72 -2.46
C ASN A 141 22.35 -18.10 -3.09
N GLY A 142 23.16 -19.09 -2.71
CA GLY A 142 22.92 -20.50 -3.01
C GLY A 142 22.99 -20.93 -4.48
N ILE A 143 23.44 -20.07 -5.41
CA ILE A 143 23.40 -20.34 -6.86
C ILE A 143 24.09 -21.66 -7.25
N ALA A 144 25.25 -21.95 -6.66
CA ALA A 144 26.03 -23.17 -6.92
C ALA A 144 26.00 -24.18 -5.75
N ALA A 145 25.10 -23.98 -4.78
CA ALA A 145 24.95 -24.88 -3.65
C ALA A 145 24.50 -26.29 -4.09
N SER A 146 25.13 -27.32 -3.54
CA SER A 146 24.72 -28.71 -3.79
C SER A 146 23.26 -28.92 -3.33
N PRO A 147 22.39 -29.64 -4.06
CA PRO A 147 20.96 -29.80 -3.72
C PRO A 147 20.63 -30.36 -2.33
N HIS A 148 21.61 -30.88 -1.59
CA HIS A 148 21.48 -31.39 -0.22
C HIS A 148 22.26 -30.57 0.83
N ASN A 149 23.01 -29.54 0.43
CA ASN A 149 23.82 -28.72 1.33
C ASN A 149 23.08 -27.43 1.70
N ILE A 150 22.14 -27.52 2.66
CA ILE A 150 21.25 -26.41 3.04
C ILE A 150 21.99 -25.19 3.62
N LEU A 151 23.16 -25.39 4.24
CA LEU A 151 23.97 -24.31 4.82
C LEU A 151 24.59 -23.42 3.74
N ASP A 152 24.87 -23.97 2.56
CA ASP A 152 25.52 -23.34 1.42
C ASP A 152 24.58 -22.40 0.65
N VAL A 153 23.29 -22.38 1.00
CA VAL A 153 22.33 -21.36 0.57
C VAL A 153 22.69 -19.99 1.16
N LEU A 154 23.36 -19.95 2.32
CA LEU A 154 23.85 -18.71 2.93
C LEU A 154 25.07 -18.13 2.17
N THR A 155 25.78 -18.96 1.40
CA THR A 155 26.91 -18.57 0.55
C THR A 155 26.44 -17.65 -0.58
N GLN A 156 27.06 -16.47 -0.71
CA GLN A 156 26.70 -15.45 -1.69
C GLN A 156 27.65 -15.52 -2.89
N TYR A 157 27.26 -16.25 -3.93
CA TYR A 157 28.01 -16.45 -5.18
C TYR A 157 27.88 -15.22 -6.09
N ARG A 158 28.45 -14.10 -5.64
CA ARG A 158 28.42 -12.78 -6.30
C ARG A 158 28.85 -12.85 -7.77
N GLY A 159 29.81 -13.70 -8.12
CA GLY A 159 30.27 -13.90 -9.49
C GLY A 159 29.24 -14.54 -10.45
N LEU A 160 28.31 -15.32 -9.91
CA LEU A 160 27.31 -16.07 -10.70
C LEU A 160 25.94 -15.38 -10.76
N SER A 161 25.78 -14.22 -10.10
CA SER A 161 24.51 -13.48 -10.05
C SER A 161 24.05 -13.04 -11.44
N TRP A 162 22.84 -13.43 -11.83
CA TRP A 162 22.24 -13.20 -13.15
C TRP A 162 22.38 -11.77 -13.70
N SER A 163 22.22 -10.74 -12.85
CA SER A 163 22.13 -9.33 -13.26
C SER A 163 23.46 -8.57 -13.16
N ILE A 164 24.47 -9.10 -12.46
CA ILE A 164 25.68 -8.33 -12.08
C ILE A 164 26.94 -9.17 -11.84
N GLY A 165 26.85 -10.49 -11.80
CA GLY A 165 28.01 -11.37 -11.78
C GLY A 165 28.77 -11.32 -13.10
N GLY A 166 30.10 -11.44 -13.05
CA GLY A 166 30.98 -11.45 -14.21
C GLY A 166 32.03 -12.56 -14.15
N GLU A 167 31.72 -13.67 -13.48
CA GLU A 167 32.58 -14.85 -13.40
C GLU A 167 32.78 -15.50 -14.77
N GLY A 168 34.00 -15.95 -15.07
CA GLY A 168 34.32 -16.54 -16.38
C GLY A 168 33.95 -15.65 -17.58
N ASN A 169 33.25 -16.25 -18.56
CA ASN A 169 32.78 -15.57 -19.77
C ASN A 169 31.41 -16.13 -20.20
N LEU A 170 30.83 -15.59 -21.27
CA LEU A 170 29.48 -15.94 -21.72
C LEU A 170 29.30 -17.40 -22.14
N THR A 171 30.33 -18.07 -22.67
CA THR A 171 30.24 -19.49 -23.06
C THR A 171 30.42 -20.46 -21.89
N SER A 172 30.71 -19.98 -20.67
CA SER A 172 30.73 -20.80 -19.45
C SER A 172 29.67 -20.39 -18.41
N VAL A 173 29.44 -19.08 -18.23
CA VAL A 173 28.51 -18.52 -17.25
C VAL A 173 27.69 -17.39 -17.87
N THR A 174 26.38 -17.59 -17.98
CA THR A 174 25.48 -16.58 -18.55
C THR A 174 24.99 -15.60 -17.50
N THR A 175 25.46 -14.35 -17.60
CA THR A 175 25.01 -13.21 -16.79
C THR A 175 24.90 -11.97 -17.68
N LEU A 176 24.14 -10.96 -17.25
CA LEU A 176 24.02 -9.69 -17.98
C LEU A 176 25.38 -9.01 -18.26
N PRO A 177 26.35 -8.94 -17.32
CA PRO A 177 27.69 -8.43 -17.63
C PRO A 177 28.46 -9.31 -18.62
N ASN A 178 28.33 -10.64 -18.56
CA ASN A 178 29.01 -11.51 -19.54
C ASN A 178 28.41 -11.40 -20.94
N ILE A 179 27.11 -11.10 -21.07
CA ILE A 179 26.49 -10.72 -22.36
C ILE A 179 27.06 -9.37 -22.82
N LEU A 180 27.11 -8.36 -21.95
CA LEU A 180 27.65 -7.03 -22.29
C LEU A 180 29.14 -7.04 -22.66
N LYS A 181 29.97 -7.89 -22.03
CA LYS A 181 31.39 -8.10 -22.38
C LYS A 181 31.60 -8.50 -23.85
N HIS A 182 30.59 -9.10 -24.50
CA HIS A 182 30.65 -9.46 -25.91
C HIS A 182 30.53 -8.23 -26.84
N PHE A 183 29.88 -7.15 -26.40
CA PHE A 183 29.75 -5.88 -27.13
C PHE A 183 30.78 -4.84 -26.70
N ASN A 184 31.20 -4.85 -25.43
CA ASN A 184 32.29 -4.05 -24.91
C ASN A 184 33.11 -4.86 -23.89
N PRO A 185 34.30 -5.38 -24.25
CA PRO A 185 35.11 -6.18 -23.33
C PRO A 185 35.67 -5.38 -22.14
N ASN A 186 35.58 -4.05 -22.16
CA ASN A 186 36.04 -3.15 -21.09
C ASN A 186 34.93 -2.79 -20.09
N VAL A 187 33.78 -3.46 -20.12
CA VAL A 187 32.73 -3.28 -19.10
C VAL A 187 33.26 -3.62 -17.71
N THR A 188 33.07 -2.71 -16.75
CA THR A 188 33.49 -2.84 -15.35
C THR A 188 32.30 -2.73 -14.39
N GLY A 189 32.53 -2.91 -13.09
CA GLY A 189 31.52 -2.82 -12.03
C GLY A 189 30.89 -4.15 -11.62
N TYR A 190 31.02 -5.19 -12.46
CA TYR A 190 30.51 -6.53 -12.16
C TYR A 190 31.18 -7.15 -10.93
N SER A 191 30.47 -8.06 -10.27
CA SER A 191 30.99 -8.83 -9.13
C SER A 191 31.59 -10.18 -9.56
N SER A 192 32.51 -10.73 -8.78
CA SER A 192 33.20 -12.01 -9.03
C SER A 192 33.14 -12.93 -7.80
N GLY A 193 33.46 -14.21 -7.95
CA GLY A 193 33.65 -15.15 -6.83
C GLY A 193 32.50 -15.20 -5.82
N ILE A 194 32.86 -15.21 -4.53
CA ILE A 194 31.96 -15.33 -3.38
C ILE A 194 32.23 -14.16 -2.42
N GLY A 195 31.17 -13.56 -1.84
CA GLY A 195 31.34 -12.51 -0.84
C GLY A 195 30.08 -11.75 -0.42
N LYS A 196 30.18 -10.98 0.66
CA LYS A 196 29.15 -10.04 1.16
C LYS A 196 29.30 -8.67 0.51
N GLN A 197 28.30 -7.79 0.61
CA GLN A 197 28.23 -6.47 -0.07
C GLN A 197 29.39 -5.50 0.27
N ASP A 198 30.10 -5.77 1.35
CA ASP A 198 31.28 -5.04 1.83
C ASP A 198 32.60 -5.58 1.25
N THR A 199 32.65 -6.85 0.84
CA THR A 199 33.85 -7.50 0.29
C THR A 199 34.28 -6.96 -1.09
N PRO A 200 35.58 -7.01 -1.45
CA PRO A 200 36.06 -6.61 -2.77
C PRO A 200 35.35 -7.32 -3.93
N GLN A 201 35.05 -8.62 -3.75
CA GLN A 201 34.36 -9.49 -4.70
C GLN A 201 32.98 -8.97 -5.12
N ALA A 202 32.28 -8.26 -4.23
CA ALA A 202 30.96 -7.70 -4.52
C ALA A 202 31.01 -6.41 -5.36
N PHE A 203 32.11 -5.66 -5.34
CA PHE A 203 32.31 -4.41 -6.10
C PHE A 203 31.07 -3.47 -6.17
N LEU A 204 30.34 -3.40 -7.30
CA LEU A 204 29.10 -2.58 -7.44
C LEU A 204 27.79 -3.39 -7.34
N ASN A 205 27.86 -4.68 -6.99
CA ASN A 205 26.74 -5.45 -6.49
C ASN A 205 26.55 -5.14 -4.99
N GLN A 206 25.71 -4.16 -4.68
CA GLN A 206 25.41 -3.73 -3.31
C GLN A 206 24.13 -4.36 -2.73
N ALA A 207 23.60 -5.40 -3.38
CA ALA A 207 22.46 -6.18 -2.88
C ALA A 207 22.78 -6.90 -1.55
N VAL A 208 21.78 -7.06 -0.69
CA VAL A 208 21.92 -7.59 0.67
C VAL A 208 20.89 -8.69 0.92
N ALA A 209 21.32 -9.84 1.41
CA ALA A 209 20.43 -10.96 1.69
C ALA A 209 19.33 -10.60 2.72
N GLY A 210 18.09 -10.98 2.45
CA GLY A 210 16.92 -10.67 3.30
C GLY A 210 16.42 -9.21 3.26
N ALA A 211 17.07 -8.33 2.47
CA ALA A 211 16.68 -6.93 2.35
C ALA A 211 15.27 -6.74 1.77
N LYS A 212 14.64 -5.64 2.16
CA LYS A 212 13.31 -5.20 1.73
C LYS A 212 13.37 -3.81 1.11
N THR A 213 12.28 -3.32 0.52
CA THR A 213 12.26 -2.01 -0.17
C THR A 213 12.80 -0.85 0.67
N LYS A 214 12.42 -0.80 1.95
CA LYS A 214 12.92 0.17 2.95
C LYS A 214 14.47 0.24 3.05
N ASP A 215 15.16 -0.84 2.68
CA ASP A 215 16.61 -1.02 2.80
C ASP A 215 17.36 -0.66 1.50
N LEU A 216 16.66 -0.32 0.40
CA LEU A 216 17.26 0.09 -0.87
C LEU A 216 18.07 1.39 -0.76
N ALA A 217 17.53 2.41 -0.09
CA ALA A 217 18.16 3.73 -0.06
C ALA A 217 19.57 3.72 0.57
N PRO A 218 19.85 2.95 1.64
CA PRO A 218 21.22 2.63 2.08
C PRO A 218 22.09 1.98 0.99
N GLN A 219 21.62 0.93 0.31
CA GLN A 219 22.39 0.23 -0.73
C GLN A 219 22.77 1.16 -1.89
N ILE A 220 21.81 1.99 -2.34
CA ILE A 220 22.01 2.95 -3.42
C ILE A 220 23.01 4.06 -3.03
N LYS A 221 22.95 4.56 -1.79
CA LYS A 221 23.93 5.54 -1.30
C LYS A 221 25.34 4.95 -1.23
N ALA A 222 25.47 3.70 -0.78
CA ALA A 222 26.76 2.98 -0.80
C ALA A 222 27.26 2.76 -2.25
N LEU A 223 26.38 2.36 -3.17
CA LEU A 223 26.69 2.19 -4.58
C LEU A 223 27.18 3.50 -5.24
N VAL A 224 26.45 4.60 -5.08
CA VAL A 224 26.83 5.91 -5.65
C VAL A 224 28.16 6.40 -5.06
N ALA A 225 28.38 6.22 -3.76
CA ALA A 225 29.66 6.55 -3.12
C ALA A 225 30.83 5.69 -3.68
N ARG A 226 30.63 4.38 -3.87
CA ARG A 226 31.63 3.51 -4.51
C ARG A 226 31.94 3.93 -5.95
N MET A 227 30.92 4.26 -6.75
CA MET A 227 31.12 4.73 -8.12
C MET A 227 31.85 6.09 -8.17
N LYS A 228 31.53 7.04 -7.28
CA LYS A 228 32.23 8.34 -7.18
C LYS A 228 33.70 8.21 -6.74
N ASN A 229 34.03 7.17 -5.97
CA ASN A 229 35.37 6.97 -5.37
C ASN A 229 36.26 5.95 -6.12
N THR A 230 35.81 5.36 -7.24
CA THR A 230 36.56 4.34 -7.98
C THR A 230 37.35 4.96 -9.12
N SER A 231 38.69 4.93 -9.06
CA SER A 231 39.59 5.55 -10.05
C SER A 231 39.46 5.02 -11.49
N GLY A 232 38.92 3.81 -11.66
CA GLY A 232 38.61 3.21 -12.96
C GLY A 232 37.22 3.54 -13.52
N ILE A 233 36.46 4.43 -12.90
CA ILE A 233 35.11 4.83 -13.33
C ILE A 233 35.05 6.35 -13.48
N ASN A 234 34.75 6.84 -14.68
CA ASN A 234 34.44 8.26 -14.86
C ASN A 234 32.98 8.52 -14.49
N PHE A 235 32.75 8.95 -13.25
CA PHE A 235 31.41 9.15 -12.71
C PHE A 235 30.55 10.14 -13.52
N GLU A 236 31.15 11.08 -14.26
CA GLU A 236 30.42 12.08 -15.05
C GLU A 236 30.18 11.66 -16.52
N SER A 237 31.12 10.95 -17.15
CA SER A 237 31.09 10.72 -18.61
C SER A 237 30.85 9.27 -19.07
N ASP A 238 31.07 8.27 -18.22
CA ASP A 238 30.78 6.87 -18.56
C ASP A 238 29.27 6.56 -18.50
N TRP A 239 28.79 5.59 -19.29
CA TRP A 239 27.41 5.13 -19.21
C TRP A 239 27.25 3.97 -18.23
N LYS A 240 26.30 4.11 -17.30
CA LYS A 240 25.97 3.15 -16.25
C LYS A 240 24.68 2.40 -16.58
N LEU A 241 24.69 1.08 -16.40
CA LEU A 241 23.50 0.25 -16.36
C LEU A 241 23.29 -0.21 -14.92
N ILE A 242 22.21 0.24 -14.28
CA ILE A 242 21.91 -0.06 -12.88
C ILE A 242 20.69 -0.99 -12.82
N THR A 243 20.83 -2.19 -12.28
CA THR A 243 19.70 -3.13 -12.12
C THR A 243 19.19 -3.13 -10.68
N ILE A 244 17.89 -2.89 -10.52
CA ILE A 244 17.17 -2.91 -9.25
C ILE A 244 16.17 -4.06 -9.28
N PHE A 245 16.29 -4.99 -8.34
CA PHE A 245 15.35 -6.11 -8.17
C PHE A 245 15.15 -6.41 -6.69
N ILE A 246 13.94 -6.16 -6.18
CA ILE A 246 13.58 -6.39 -4.77
C ILE A 246 12.07 -6.54 -4.61
N GLY A 247 11.66 -7.28 -3.58
CA GLY A 247 10.26 -7.32 -3.13
C GLY A 247 9.78 -8.70 -2.71
N GLY A 248 10.54 -9.77 -2.99
CA GLY A 248 10.21 -11.11 -2.52
C GLY A 248 10.06 -11.14 -1.00
N ASN A 249 11.03 -10.56 -0.29
CA ASN A 249 10.99 -10.45 1.18
C ASN A 249 9.83 -9.59 1.69
N ASP A 250 9.50 -8.47 1.02
CA ASP A 250 8.35 -7.62 1.37
C ASP A 250 7.00 -8.38 1.24
N ILE A 251 6.87 -9.27 0.25
CA ILE A 251 5.69 -10.14 0.07
C ILE A 251 5.69 -11.27 1.12
N CYS A 252 6.85 -11.91 1.34
CA CYS A 252 7.03 -13.02 2.27
C CYS A 252 6.70 -12.69 3.73
N ASP A 253 6.87 -11.42 4.14
CA ASP A 253 6.56 -10.92 5.48
C ASP A 253 5.26 -10.08 5.55
N HIS A 254 4.52 -9.87 4.45
CA HIS A 254 3.36 -8.96 4.43
C HIS A 254 2.32 -9.26 5.52
N CYS A 255 1.97 -10.53 5.70
CA CYS A 255 1.02 -10.98 6.72
C CYS A 255 1.50 -10.79 8.17
N GLN A 256 2.80 -10.51 8.41
CA GLN A 256 3.31 -10.11 9.72
C GLN A 256 3.06 -8.61 9.99
N ASN A 257 3.09 -7.77 8.96
CA ASN A 257 2.89 -6.32 9.09
C ASN A 257 2.38 -5.71 7.78
N THR A 258 1.08 -5.81 7.55
CA THR A 258 0.40 -5.38 6.30
C THR A 258 0.63 -3.90 6.01
N LEU A 259 0.67 -3.06 7.05
CA LEU A 259 0.92 -1.62 6.94
C LEU A 259 2.36 -1.31 6.56
N LEU A 260 3.36 -2.02 7.10
CA LEU A 260 4.77 -1.78 6.74
C LEU A 260 5.02 -2.20 5.29
N PHE A 261 4.42 -3.31 4.86
CA PHE A 261 4.55 -3.90 3.53
C PHE A 261 3.29 -3.66 2.69
N SER A 262 2.75 -2.43 2.75
CA SER A 262 1.67 -1.98 1.86
C SER A 262 2.25 -1.54 0.52
N ALA A 263 1.44 -1.51 -0.54
CA ALA A 263 1.91 -1.07 -1.86
C ALA A 263 2.36 0.40 -1.86
N GLU A 264 1.72 1.24 -1.04
CA GLU A 264 2.02 2.66 -0.86
C GLU A 264 3.36 2.86 -0.15
N ASN A 265 3.78 1.92 0.72
CA ASN A 265 5.12 1.91 1.31
C ASN A 265 6.16 1.37 0.33
N TYR A 266 5.86 0.25 -0.32
CA TYR A 266 6.71 -0.40 -1.32
C TYR A 266 7.12 0.59 -2.43
N VAL A 267 6.13 1.26 -3.04
CA VAL A 267 6.39 2.28 -4.09
C VAL A 267 7.08 3.52 -3.54
N ARG A 268 6.80 3.94 -2.31
CA ARG A 268 7.47 5.11 -1.70
C ARG A 268 8.95 4.86 -1.50
N HIS A 269 9.33 3.71 -0.93
CA HIS A 269 10.73 3.38 -0.71
C HIS A 269 11.51 3.22 -2.03
N ILE A 270 10.85 2.71 -3.09
CA ILE A 270 11.45 2.63 -4.43
C ILE A 270 11.54 4.02 -5.08
N ARG A 271 10.50 4.85 -5.01
CA ARG A 271 10.52 6.25 -5.48
C ARG A 271 11.60 7.06 -4.80
N ASP A 272 11.65 7.06 -3.47
CA ASP A 272 12.64 7.82 -2.68
C ASP A 272 14.09 7.37 -3.00
N SER A 273 14.25 6.13 -3.48
CA SER A 273 15.50 5.54 -3.96
C SER A 273 15.84 5.95 -5.41
N LEU A 274 14.87 5.92 -6.32
CA LEU A 274 15.02 6.35 -7.72
C LEU A 274 15.20 7.87 -7.83
N ASP A 275 14.51 8.66 -7.01
CA ASP A 275 14.66 10.12 -6.91
C ASP A 275 16.11 10.50 -6.56
N TYR A 276 16.77 9.72 -5.68
CA TYR A 276 18.17 9.90 -5.35
C TYR A 276 19.09 9.54 -6.53
N LEU A 277 18.84 8.44 -7.24
CA LEU A 277 19.60 8.10 -8.46
C LEU A 277 19.44 9.16 -9.55
N HIS A 278 18.20 9.59 -9.82
CA HIS A 278 17.88 10.62 -10.81
C HIS A 278 18.48 11.99 -10.45
N LYS A 279 18.71 12.29 -9.16
CA LYS A 279 19.42 13.49 -8.72
C LYS A 279 20.94 13.36 -8.83
N GLU A 280 21.51 12.23 -8.42
CA GLU A 280 22.94 12.11 -8.10
C GLU A 280 23.79 11.40 -9.16
N VAL A 281 23.18 10.72 -10.13
CA VAL A 281 23.87 9.92 -11.15
C VAL A 281 23.59 10.47 -12.55
N PRO A 282 24.62 10.95 -13.28
CA PRO A 282 24.51 11.25 -14.70
C PRO A 282 24.78 10.00 -15.55
N ARG A 283 24.23 9.99 -16.77
CA ARG A 283 24.45 8.95 -17.80
C ARG A 283 24.08 7.55 -17.31
N ALA A 284 22.83 7.34 -16.93
CA ALA A 284 22.38 6.06 -16.40
C ALA A 284 21.07 5.56 -17.02
N LEU A 285 21.08 4.29 -17.43
CA LEU A 285 19.88 3.51 -17.71
C LEU A 285 19.61 2.63 -16.47
N VAL A 286 18.42 2.78 -15.87
CA VAL A 286 18.02 1.97 -14.71
C VAL A 286 17.03 0.89 -15.16
N ASN A 287 17.44 -0.37 -15.05
CA ASN A 287 16.56 -1.53 -15.15
C ASN A 287 15.82 -1.69 -13.81
N LEU A 288 14.52 -1.39 -13.77
CA LEU A 288 13.67 -1.70 -12.62
C LEU A 288 12.89 -2.99 -12.93
N VAL A 289 13.27 -4.08 -12.27
CA VAL A 289 12.72 -5.41 -12.54
C VAL A 289 11.54 -5.67 -11.60
N GLU A 290 10.41 -6.12 -12.17
CA GLU A 290 9.20 -6.36 -11.38
C GLU A 290 9.36 -7.47 -10.33
N PRO A 291 8.71 -7.35 -9.15
CA PRO A 291 8.78 -8.37 -8.11
C PRO A 291 8.10 -9.67 -8.57
N LEU A 292 8.88 -10.75 -8.49
CA LEU A 292 8.52 -12.08 -8.98
C LEU A 292 7.27 -12.63 -8.28
N SER A 293 6.40 -13.32 -9.03
CA SER A 293 5.23 -13.98 -8.43
C SER A 293 5.65 -15.19 -7.61
N VAL A 294 5.66 -15.07 -6.28
CA VAL A 294 6.18 -16.10 -5.35
C VAL A 294 5.23 -17.28 -5.12
N THR A 295 3.95 -17.15 -5.47
CA THR A 295 2.91 -18.18 -5.19
C THR A 295 3.18 -19.57 -5.80
N PRO A 296 3.69 -19.72 -7.04
CA PRO A 296 4.01 -21.03 -7.63
C PRO A 296 5.03 -21.86 -6.84
N LEU A 297 5.86 -21.23 -5.99
CA LEU A 297 6.79 -21.93 -5.11
C LEU A 297 6.08 -22.90 -4.15
N ARG A 298 4.79 -22.68 -3.86
CA ARG A 298 3.97 -23.61 -3.06
C ARG A 298 3.98 -25.03 -3.64
N GLU A 299 4.01 -25.21 -4.96
CA GLU A 299 3.99 -26.55 -5.58
C GLU A 299 5.20 -27.39 -5.18
N LEU A 300 6.41 -26.79 -5.15
CA LEU A 300 7.66 -27.44 -4.74
C LEU A 300 7.58 -27.99 -3.30
N HIS A 301 6.86 -27.27 -2.43
CA HIS A 301 6.78 -27.54 -1.01
C HIS A 301 5.58 -28.41 -0.59
N MET A 302 4.66 -28.67 -1.53
CA MET A 302 3.53 -29.59 -1.36
C MET A 302 3.80 -30.98 -1.95
N ASP A 303 4.82 -31.15 -2.81
CA ASP A 303 5.28 -32.45 -3.29
C ASP A 303 6.35 -33.05 -2.34
N PRO A 304 6.03 -34.09 -1.56
CA PRO A 304 6.99 -34.71 -0.63
C PRO A 304 8.12 -35.46 -1.35
N SER A 305 7.95 -35.85 -2.61
CA SER A 305 8.97 -36.56 -3.39
C SER A 305 10.19 -35.68 -3.69
N LEU A 306 10.00 -34.36 -3.76
CA LEU A 306 11.06 -33.39 -4.01
C LEU A 306 11.95 -33.13 -2.78
N LYS A 307 11.55 -33.56 -1.58
CA LYS A 307 12.29 -33.38 -0.31
C LYS A 307 12.69 -31.92 -0.05
N CYS A 308 11.83 -30.96 -0.35
CA CYS A 308 12.06 -29.55 -0.07
C CYS A 308 11.92 -29.26 1.43
N PRO A 309 12.78 -28.41 2.04
CA PRO A 309 12.74 -28.11 3.47
C PRO A 309 11.61 -27.12 3.79
N THR A 310 10.37 -27.58 3.71
CA THR A 310 9.16 -26.75 3.94
C THR A 310 9.12 -26.11 5.33
N TRP A 311 9.76 -26.70 6.34
CA TRP A 311 9.94 -26.07 7.66
C TRP A 311 10.75 -24.76 7.58
N LEU A 312 11.74 -24.66 6.69
CA LEU A 312 12.58 -23.48 6.51
C LEU A 312 11.82 -22.39 5.73
N LEU A 313 11.10 -22.76 4.66
CA LEU A 313 10.32 -21.77 3.92
C LEU A 313 9.07 -21.31 4.69
N ASN A 314 8.53 -22.13 5.61
CA ASN A 314 7.54 -21.67 6.59
C ASN A 314 8.06 -20.53 7.49
N PHE A 315 9.38 -20.47 7.74
CA PHE A 315 10.01 -19.40 8.50
C PHE A 315 10.41 -18.20 7.62
N LEU A 316 10.97 -18.45 6.42
CA LEU A 316 11.45 -17.40 5.51
C LEU A 316 10.34 -16.73 4.68
N CYS A 317 9.24 -17.42 4.41
CA CYS A 317 8.12 -16.93 3.60
C CYS A 317 6.75 -17.43 4.12
N PRO A 318 6.42 -17.21 5.41
CA PRO A 318 5.22 -17.74 6.06
C PRO A 318 3.94 -17.38 5.29
N CYS A 319 3.87 -16.17 4.74
CA CYS A 319 2.69 -15.66 4.05
C CYS A 319 2.39 -16.39 2.74
N VAL A 320 3.38 -17.05 2.12
CA VAL A 320 3.20 -17.83 0.89
C VAL A 320 2.87 -19.29 1.18
N ILE A 321 3.50 -19.92 2.19
CA ILE A 321 3.35 -21.37 2.43
C ILE A 321 2.22 -21.71 3.42
N LEU A 322 2.12 -21.00 4.55
CA LEU A 322 1.19 -21.35 5.63
C LEU A 322 -0.32 -21.25 5.27
N PRO A 323 -0.78 -20.33 4.38
CA PRO A 323 -2.19 -20.30 4.00
C PRO A 323 -2.67 -21.59 3.35
N LYS A 324 -3.92 -21.97 3.60
CA LYS A 324 -4.58 -23.07 2.87
C LYS A 324 -4.75 -22.67 1.39
N SER A 325 -4.66 -23.65 0.49
CA SER A 325 -4.97 -23.42 -0.93
C SER A 325 -6.39 -22.88 -1.10
N ASN A 326 -6.59 -21.98 -2.05
CA ASN A 326 -7.85 -21.25 -2.30
C ASN A 326 -8.37 -20.39 -1.11
N SER A 327 -7.54 -20.09 -0.11
CA SER A 327 -7.93 -19.19 0.99
C SER A 327 -7.78 -17.71 0.64
N GLU A 328 -8.62 -16.87 1.27
CA GLU A 328 -8.56 -15.40 1.17
C GLU A 328 -7.17 -14.84 1.54
N ALA A 329 -6.48 -15.47 2.50
CA ALA A 329 -5.12 -15.09 2.89
C ALA A 329 -4.10 -15.29 1.76
N LEU A 330 -4.26 -16.33 0.94
CA LEU A 330 -3.41 -16.57 -0.24
C LEU A 330 -3.75 -15.57 -1.36
N GLN A 331 -5.05 -15.36 -1.62
CA GLN A 331 -5.52 -14.38 -2.61
C GLN A 331 -5.07 -12.94 -2.30
N LYS A 332 -4.95 -12.59 -1.01
CA LYS A 332 -4.38 -11.30 -0.58
C LYS A 332 -2.90 -11.15 -0.95
N VAL A 333 -2.11 -12.22 -0.81
CA VAL A 333 -0.68 -12.23 -1.19
C VAL A 333 -0.51 -12.18 -2.72
N GLU A 334 -1.33 -12.91 -3.46
CA GLU A 334 -1.40 -12.82 -4.93
C GLU A 334 -1.78 -11.40 -5.38
N LYS A 335 -2.82 -10.80 -4.79
CA LYS A 335 -3.22 -9.43 -5.13
C LYS A 335 -2.17 -8.39 -4.73
N LEU A 336 -1.48 -8.56 -3.60
CA LEU A 336 -0.37 -7.67 -3.21
C LEU A 336 0.74 -7.67 -4.24
N ASN A 337 1.16 -8.85 -4.72
CA ASN A 337 2.16 -8.97 -5.78
C ASN A 337 1.71 -8.22 -7.06
N ARG A 338 0.43 -8.37 -7.45
CA ARG A 338 -0.16 -7.60 -8.56
C ARG A 338 -0.24 -6.09 -8.29
N GLN A 339 -0.48 -5.68 -7.04
CA GLN A 339 -0.54 -4.27 -6.66
C GLN A 339 0.85 -3.63 -6.69
N TYR A 340 1.89 -4.33 -6.20
CA TYR A 340 3.29 -3.93 -6.31
C TYR A 340 3.71 -3.72 -7.78
N GLN A 341 3.42 -4.68 -8.66
CA GLN A 341 3.72 -4.58 -10.10
C GLN A 341 3.06 -3.33 -10.73
N ARG A 342 1.79 -3.08 -10.43
CA ARG A 342 1.06 -1.89 -10.91
C ARG A 342 1.67 -0.58 -10.44
N VAL A 343 1.92 -0.42 -9.13
CA VAL A 343 2.44 0.85 -8.60
C VAL A 343 3.87 1.16 -9.07
N LEU A 344 4.64 0.16 -9.54
CA LEU A 344 5.90 0.41 -10.24
C LEU A 344 5.69 0.94 -11.66
N HIS A 345 4.73 0.39 -12.42
CA HIS A 345 4.32 0.97 -13.69
C HIS A 345 3.80 2.40 -13.51
N ASP A 346 2.86 2.64 -12.59
CA ASP A 346 2.29 3.97 -12.32
C ASP A 346 3.39 4.99 -11.95
N LEU A 347 4.40 4.55 -11.18
CA LEU A 347 5.54 5.38 -10.80
C LEU A 347 6.44 5.75 -11.99
N VAL A 348 6.77 4.80 -12.87
CA VAL A 348 7.67 5.05 -14.02
C VAL A 348 6.92 5.79 -15.14
N GLU A 349 5.72 5.35 -15.51
CA GLU A 349 4.92 5.97 -16.57
C GLU A 349 4.40 7.37 -16.23
N SER A 350 4.53 7.81 -14.97
CA SER A 350 4.38 9.21 -14.57
C SER A 350 5.36 10.17 -15.26
N SER A 351 6.33 9.66 -16.04
CA SER A 351 7.41 10.41 -16.72
C SER A 351 8.39 11.12 -15.76
N ARG A 352 8.30 10.83 -14.45
CA ARG A 352 9.09 11.45 -13.38
C ARG A 352 10.60 11.36 -13.57
N TYR A 353 11.08 10.32 -14.24
CA TYR A 353 12.51 10.02 -14.41
C TYR A 353 13.04 10.30 -15.82
N ASP A 354 12.17 10.81 -16.70
CA ASP A 354 12.47 11.08 -18.10
C ASP A 354 12.62 12.59 -18.37
N THR A 355 12.98 13.36 -17.32
CA THR A 355 13.16 14.82 -17.40
C THR A 355 14.58 15.22 -17.84
N ARG A 356 15.44 14.25 -18.18
CA ARG A 356 16.83 14.45 -18.62
C ARG A 356 17.15 13.50 -19.77
N GLU A 357 17.80 14.00 -20.81
CA GLU A 357 18.28 13.15 -21.92
C GLU A 357 19.29 12.08 -21.46
N ASP A 358 20.01 12.28 -20.35
CA ASP A 358 21.05 11.37 -19.88
C ASP A 358 20.59 10.33 -18.84
N PHE A 359 19.29 10.26 -18.52
CA PHE A 359 18.75 9.33 -17.51
C PHE A 359 17.36 8.82 -17.87
N THR A 360 17.08 7.55 -17.62
CA THR A 360 15.72 6.98 -17.69
C THR A 360 15.60 5.73 -16.81
N VAL A 361 14.38 5.40 -16.38
CA VAL A 361 14.05 4.16 -15.66
C VAL A 361 13.14 3.33 -16.56
N VAL A 362 13.51 2.07 -16.83
CA VAL A 362 12.74 1.16 -17.67
C VAL A 362 12.27 -0.03 -16.84
N ILE A 363 10.95 -0.23 -16.79
CA ILE A 363 10.36 -1.45 -16.22
C ILE A 363 10.72 -2.64 -17.10
N GLN A 364 11.18 -3.72 -16.46
CA GLN A 364 11.46 -5.01 -17.10
C GLN A 364 10.50 -6.06 -16.50
N PRO A 365 9.30 -6.26 -17.10
CA PRO A 365 8.21 -6.99 -16.47
C PRO A 365 8.28 -8.52 -16.65
N PHE A 366 9.38 -9.09 -17.13
CA PHE A 366 9.46 -10.52 -17.50
C PHE A 366 9.20 -11.52 -16.35
N PHE A 367 9.21 -11.11 -15.06
CA PHE A 367 8.78 -11.94 -13.92
C PHE A 367 7.32 -11.75 -13.49
N ARG A 368 6.53 -10.93 -14.20
CA ARG A 368 5.11 -10.68 -13.88
C ARG A 368 4.34 -11.99 -13.83
N GLU A 369 4.59 -12.89 -14.77
CA GLU A 369 4.06 -14.25 -14.77
C GLU A 369 5.21 -15.25 -14.82
N ILE A 370 5.06 -16.36 -14.10
CA ILE A 370 6.11 -17.37 -13.96
C ILE A 370 5.50 -18.74 -14.20
N VAL A 371 6.01 -19.44 -15.21
CA VAL A 371 5.70 -20.85 -15.45
C VAL A 371 6.73 -21.68 -14.70
N LEU A 372 6.27 -22.37 -13.66
CA LEU A 372 7.12 -23.28 -12.89
C LEU A 372 7.59 -24.44 -13.80
N PRO A 373 8.90 -24.71 -13.91
CA PRO A 373 9.39 -25.74 -14.82
C PRO A 373 9.00 -27.13 -14.33
N ARG A 374 8.66 -28.03 -15.25
CA ARG A 374 8.21 -29.39 -14.95
C ARG A 374 9.05 -30.44 -15.68
N LEU A 375 9.18 -31.60 -15.04
CA LEU A 375 9.71 -32.83 -15.62
C LEU A 375 8.66 -33.48 -16.55
N PRO A 376 9.04 -34.46 -17.39
CA PRO A 376 8.10 -35.17 -18.27
C PRO A 376 6.96 -35.93 -17.55
N ASP A 377 7.07 -36.14 -16.24
CA ASP A 377 6.02 -36.72 -15.39
C ASP A 377 5.07 -35.68 -14.77
N GLY A 378 5.24 -34.39 -15.09
CA GLY A 378 4.43 -33.27 -14.61
C GLY A 378 4.85 -32.69 -13.25
N ARG A 379 5.78 -33.32 -12.53
CA ARG A 379 6.29 -32.77 -11.25
C ARG A 379 7.22 -31.58 -11.48
N PRO A 380 7.31 -30.62 -10.53
CA PRO A 380 8.25 -29.51 -10.63
C PRO A 380 9.72 -29.96 -10.76
N ASP A 381 10.47 -29.35 -11.67
CA ASP A 381 11.90 -29.62 -11.85
C ASP A 381 12.73 -28.87 -10.79
N ARG A 382 13.08 -29.58 -9.71
CA ARG A 382 13.91 -29.06 -8.62
C ARG A 382 15.29 -28.54 -9.08
N SER A 383 15.81 -28.92 -10.25
CA SER A 383 17.16 -28.48 -10.69
C SER A 383 17.27 -26.97 -10.99
N PHE A 384 16.14 -26.26 -11.12
CA PHE A 384 16.11 -24.80 -11.22
C PHE A 384 16.23 -24.08 -9.86
N PHE A 385 16.21 -24.82 -8.75
CA PHE A 385 16.22 -24.28 -7.39
C PHE A 385 17.45 -24.75 -6.60
N SER A 386 17.81 -23.98 -5.58
CA SER A 386 18.87 -24.29 -4.63
C SER A 386 18.41 -25.35 -3.61
N ALA A 387 19.26 -25.67 -2.63
CA ALA A 387 19.00 -26.70 -1.63
C ALA A 387 17.74 -26.44 -0.77
N ASP A 388 17.31 -25.18 -0.66
CA ASP A 388 16.13 -24.74 0.08
C ASP A 388 14.80 -24.81 -0.70
N CYS A 389 14.84 -25.06 -2.02
CA CYS A 389 13.72 -24.93 -2.95
C CYS A 389 13.12 -23.50 -3.05
N PHE A 390 13.86 -22.46 -2.65
CA PHE A 390 13.41 -21.07 -2.66
C PHE A 390 14.36 -20.15 -3.42
N HIS A 391 15.68 -20.22 -3.15
CA HIS A 391 16.67 -19.53 -3.98
C HIS A 391 16.85 -20.24 -5.34
N LEU A 392 17.23 -19.48 -6.36
CA LEU A 392 17.31 -19.95 -7.75
C LEU A 392 18.72 -20.44 -8.11
N SER A 393 18.81 -21.63 -8.71
CA SER A 393 20.08 -22.27 -9.10
C SER A 393 20.73 -21.58 -10.31
N GLN A 394 22.00 -21.91 -10.59
CA GLN A 394 22.72 -21.42 -11.77
C GLN A 394 21.94 -21.64 -13.10
N ARG A 395 21.11 -22.69 -13.19
CA ARG A 395 20.25 -22.97 -14.36
C ARG A 395 19.13 -21.94 -14.51
N ALA A 396 18.47 -21.57 -13.41
CA ALA A 396 17.45 -20.52 -13.42
C ALA A 396 18.09 -19.14 -13.63
N GLN A 397 19.18 -18.82 -12.91
CA GLN A 397 19.94 -17.56 -13.03
C GLN A 397 20.40 -17.30 -14.47
N THR A 398 20.85 -18.34 -15.18
CA THR A 398 21.16 -18.29 -16.62
C THR A 398 19.98 -17.78 -17.44
N LEU A 399 18.78 -18.33 -17.24
CA LEU A 399 17.58 -17.91 -17.98
C LEU A 399 17.11 -16.50 -17.57
N MET A 400 17.21 -16.13 -16.29
CA MET A 400 16.91 -14.77 -15.81
C MET A 400 17.77 -13.71 -16.54
N ALA A 401 19.07 -13.99 -16.71
CA ALA A 401 19.99 -13.13 -17.46
C ALA A 401 19.62 -13.00 -18.95
N ARG A 402 19.27 -14.12 -19.61
CA ARG A 402 18.81 -14.11 -21.01
C ARG A 402 17.50 -13.36 -21.19
N SER A 403 16.54 -13.56 -20.28
CA SER A 403 15.25 -12.87 -20.32
C SER A 403 15.40 -11.35 -20.14
N LEU A 404 16.16 -10.89 -19.14
CA LEU A 404 16.41 -9.45 -18.94
C LEU A 404 17.09 -8.82 -20.16
N TRP A 405 18.09 -9.47 -20.74
CA TRP A 405 18.71 -8.99 -21.98
C TRP A 405 17.69 -8.85 -23.13
N ASN A 406 16.86 -9.87 -23.35
CA ASN A 406 15.81 -9.82 -24.36
C ASN A 406 14.80 -8.70 -24.08
N ASN A 407 14.42 -8.51 -22.82
CA ASN A 407 13.47 -7.49 -22.35
C ASN A 407 14.03 -6.08 -22.51
N MET A 408 15.34 -5.88 -22.34
CA MET A 408 16.04 -4.62 -22.66
C MET A 408 16.01 -4.27 -24.17
N LEU A 409 15.91 -5.25 -25.07
CA LEU A 409 15.84 -5.04 -26.52
C LEU A 409 14.39 -4.99 -27.07
N GLU A 410 13.40 -5.32 -26.25
CA GLU A 410 11.97 -5.27 -26.60
C GLU A 410 11.39 -3.86 -26.41
N PRO A 411 10.65 -3.31 -27.40
CA PRO A 411 10.08 -1.98 -27.30
C PRO A 411 9.04 -1.90 -26.17
N LEU A 412 8.94 -0.73 -25.53
CA LEU A 412 7.92 -0.48 -24.51
C LEU A 412 6.51 -0.64 -25.10
N GLY A 413 5.57 -1.07 -24.27
CA GLY A 413 4.25 -1.54 -24.71
C GLY A 413 4.23 -2.97 -25.27
N ASN A 414 5.37 -3.54 -25.69
CA ASN A 414 5.46 -4.91 -26.21
C ASN A 414 6.68 -5.68 -25.64
N LYS A 415 6.88 -5.53 -24.32
CA LYS A 415 7.84 -6.30 -23.54
C LYS A 415 7.25 -7.64 -23.09
N THR A 416 8.04 -8.70 -23.19
CA THR A 416 7.73 -10.01 -22.62
C THR A 416 7.51 -9.87 -21.10
N TYR A 417 6.40 -10.41 -20.59
CA TYR A 417 6.04 -10.33 -19.17
C TYR A 417 5.93 -11.71 -18.48
N THR A 418 6.11 -12.80 -19.24
CA THR A 418 6.03 -14.17 -18.74
C THR A 418 7.40 -14.84 -18.80
N GLN A 419 7.94 -15.28 -17.67
CA GLN A 419 9.11 -16.14 -17.59
C GLN A 419 8.66 -17.60 -17.63
N ASP A 420 8.95 -18.26 -18.75
CA ASP A 420 8.96 -19.72 -18.82
C ASP A 420 10.39 -20.21 -18.59
N PHE A 421 10.59 -21.11 -17.62
CA PHE A 421 11.89 -21.73 -17.35
C PHE A 421 12.12 -23.03 -18.15
N THR A 422 11.10 -23.56 -18.82
CA THR A 422 11.19 -24.72 -19.72
C THR A 422 11.55 -24.31 -21.15
N ALA A 423 11.10 -23.13 -21.59
CA ALA A 423 11.38 -22.61 -22.92
C ALA A 423 12.87 -22.31 -23.12
N ASN A 424 13.42 -22.69 -24.28
CA ASN A 424 14.79 -22.33 -24.64
C ASN A 424 14.86 -20.85 -25.04
N VAL A 425 15.12 -19.97 -24.06
CA VAL A 425 15.34 -18.55 -24.32
C VAL A 425 16.66 -18.38 -25.10
N SER A 426 16.56 -18.04 -26.38
CA SER A 426 17.69 -17.57 -27.20
C SER A 426 17.92 -16.08 -26.98
N LEU A 427 19.18 -15.62 -27.04
CA LEU A 427 19.50 -14.19 -26.94
C LEU A 427 19.13 -13.45 -28.23
N LYS A 428 18.35 -12.38 -28.10
CA LYS A 428 18.04 -11.43 -29.17
C LYS A 428 19.25 -10.55 -29.48
N CYS A 429 19.37 -10.12 -30.74
CA CYS A 429 20.43 -9.21 -31.16
C CYS A 429 19.88 -7.79 -31.42
N PRO A 430 20.65 -6.74 -31.09
CA PRO A 430 20.46 -5.43 -31.70
C PRO A 430 20.52 -5.55 -33.22
N SER A 431 19.74 -4.74 -33.93
CA SER A 431 19.72 -4.77 -35.38
C SER A 431 20.87 -3.94 -35.96
N LYS A 432 21.48 -4.44 -37.05
CA LYS A 432 22.50 -3.71 -37.83
C LYS A 432 22.01 -2.32 -38.23
N VAL A 433 22.94 -1.35 -38.23
CA VAL A 433 22.69 0.00 -38.74
C VAL A 433 22.48 -0.06 -40.26
N GLY A 434 21.22 -0.05 -40.69
CA GLY A 434 20.87 0.01 -42.11
C GLY A 434 21.20 1.38 -42.71
N ILE A 435 22.34 1.48 -43.40
CA ILE A 435 22.62 2.62 -44.29
C ILE A 435 21.81 2.44 -45.57
N HIS A 436 20.51 2.74 -45.47
CA HIS A 436 19.60 2.85 -46.61
C HIS A 436 18.92 4.23 -46.55
N PRO A 437 18.94 5.03 -47.64
CA PRO A 437 18.40 6.38 -47.60
C PRO A 437 16.88 6.37 -47.45
N SER A 438 16.38 7.09 -46.44
CA SER A 438 14.96 7.18 -46.12
C SER A 438 14.17 7.92 -47.19
N ILE A 439 13.38 7.21 -47.99
CA ILE A 439 12.35 7.83 -48.83
C ILE A 439 11.10 8.03 -47.96
N HIS A 440 10.96 9.21 -47.36
CA HIS A 440 9.73 9.62 -46.67
C HIS A 440 8.69 10.13 -47.68
N PRO A 441 7.47 9.55 -47.71
CA PRO A 441 6.27 10.26 -48.13
C PRO A 441 5.78 11.12 -46.95
N SER A 442 5.90 12.44 -47.04
CA SER A 442 5.45 13.36 -45.99
C SER A 442 3.94 13.61 -46.08
N ILE A 443 3.18 13.17 -45.08
CA ILE A 443 1.78 13.54 -44.90
C ILE A 443 1.59 14.08 -43.48
N HIS A 444 1.48 15.40 -43.35
CA HIS A 444 0.98 16.06 -42.14
C HIS A 444 -0.55 16.15 -42.17
N PRO A 445 -1.24 15.80 -41.07
CA PRO A 445 -2.58 16.27 -40.78
C PRO A 445 -2.53 17.30 -39.64
N SER A 446 -2.53 18.58 -39.98
CA SER A 446 -2.71 19.69 -39.03
C SER A 446 -4.10 20.31 -39.20
N ILE A 447 -5.01 20.08 -38.25
CA ILE A 447 -6.36 20.66 -38.25
C ILE A 447 -6.65 21.32 -36.90
N HIS A 448 -6.53 22.64 -36.86
CA HIS A 448 -7.29 23.45 -35.91
C HIS A 448 -8.72 23.63 -36.47
N PRO A 449 -9.77 23.52 -35.64
CA PRO A 449 -11.10 23.98 -36.02
C PRO A 449 -11.20 25.50 -35.80
N SER A 450 -11.33 26.27 -36.88
CA SER A 450 -11.77 27.67 -36.84
C SER A 450 -12.95 27.85 -37.80
N ILE A 451 -14.02 28.49 -37.31
CA ILE A 451 -15.30 28.62 -38.02
C ILE A 451 -15.54 30.10 -38.31
N HIS A 452 -15.64 30.47 -39.59
CA HIS A 452 -16.72 31.32 -40.16
C HIS A 452 -16.55 31.47 -41.70
N PRO A 453 -17.61 31.78 -42.48
CA PRO A 453 -17.66 31.50 -43.93
C PRO A 453 -17.51 32.72 -44.87
N SER A 454 -17.00 32.48 -46.10
CA SER A 454 -16.90 33.49 -47.18
C SER A 454 -17.17 32.93 -48.60
N ILE A 455 -18.45 32.70 -48.91
CA ILE A 455 -19.18 33.16 -50.12
C ILE A 455 -18.44 33.16 -51.52
N HIS A 456 -18.84 32.21 -52.40
CA HIS A 456 -18.92 32.27 -53.90
C HIS A 456 -17.63 32.48 -54.77
N PRO A 457 -17.66 32.27 -56.12
CA PRO A 457 -18.03 31.02 -56.80
C PRO A 457 -17.18 30.64 -58.06
N SER A 458 -17.35 29.41 -58.59
CA SER A 458 -16.99 28.96 -59.96
C SER A 458 -15.47 28.92 -60.33
N ILE A 459 -14.96 28.21 -61.35
CA ILE A 459 -15.54 27.67 -62.61
C ILE A 459 -15.08 26.20 -62.86
N HIS A 460 -15.99 25.36 -63.39
CA HIS A 460 -15.78 24.01 -63.96
C HIS A 460 -15.60 24.10 -65.50
N PRO A 461 -15.09 23.09 -66.28
CA PRO A 461 -15.51 21.67 -66.18
C PRO A 461 -14.55 20.54 -66.69
N SER A 462 -14.95 19.27 -66.38
CA SER A 462 -14.73 18.05 -67.21
C SER A 462 -13.29 17.51 -67.39
N ILE A 463 -13.00 16.25 -67.79
CA ILE A 463 -13.76 15.22 -68.55
C ILE A 463 -13.64 13.80 -67.91
N HIS A 464 -14.73 13.02 -67.98
CA HIS A 464 -14.89 11.57 -67.67
C HIS A 464 -15.25 10.79 -68.98
N PRO A 465 -15.46 9.44 -69.05
CA PRO A 465 -15.71 8.39 -68.03
C PRO A 465 -14.48 7.45 -67.80
N SER A 466 -14.40 6.10 -67.81
CA SER A 466 -15.30 4.90 -67.97
C SER A 466 -14.58 3.64 -67.41
N ILE A 467 -15.15 2.44 -67.15
CA ILE A 467 -16.52 1.88 -67.05
C ILE A 467 -16.50 0.58 -66.18
N HIS A 468 -17.65 -0.04 -65.87
CA HIS A 468 -17.79 -1.38 -65.24
C HIS A 468 -18.76 -2.27 -66.05
N PRO A 469 -18.61 -3.61 -66.03
CA PRO A 469 -19.60 -4.50 -65.38
C PRO A 469 -18.95 -5.70 -64.62
N SER A 470 -19.49 -6.40 -63.60
CA SER A 470 -20.85 -6.71 -63.10
C SER A 470 -21.45 -8.05 -63.57
N ILE A 471 -21.73 -8.99 -62.65
CA ILE A 471 -22.93 -9.88 -62.51
C ILE A 471 -22.71 -10.95 -61.40
N ILE A 472 -23.78 -11.61 -60.92
CA ILE A 472 -23.92 -12.28 -59.61
C ILE A 472 -24.50 -13.71 -59.75
N TRP A 473 -24.15 -14.66 -58.86
CA TRP A 473 -25.09 -15.75 -58.49
C TRP A 473 -25.00 -16.23 -57.01
N SER A 474 -26.19 -16.29 -56.38
CA SER A 474 -26.67 -16.93 -55.14
C SER A 474 -25.74 -17.60 -54.09
N TYR A 475 -25.98 -17.21 -52.82
CA TYR A 475 -26.35 -18.03 -51.63
C TYR A 475 -25.83 -19.51 -51.55
N ARG A 476 -25.19 -20.00 -50.48
CA ARG A 476 -25.52 -19.84 -49.03
C ARG A 476 -24.36 -20.32 -48.10
N THR A 477 -24.11 -19.58 -47.00
CA THR A 477 -23.55 -20.04 -45.69
C THR A 477 -22.49 -21.16 -45.63
N SER A 478 -21.21 -20.82 -45.37
CA SER A 478 -20.64 -20.81 -44.00
C SER A 478 -19.16 -20.34 -43.98
N CYS A 479 -18.62 -20.04 -42.79
CA CYS A 479 -17.20 -19.86 -42.48
C CYS A 479 -16.39 -18.88 -43.38
N VAL A 480 -16.61 -17.57 -43.21
CA VAL A 480 -15.62 -16.57 -43.67
C VAL A 480 -14.41 -16.60 -42.73
N GLN A 481 -13.29 -17.09 -43.24
CA GLN A 481 -11.98 -16.97 -42.64
C GLN A 481 -11.57 -15.48 -42.59
N TYR A 482 -11.68 -14.85 -41.42
CA TYR A 482 -11.25 -13.46 -41.26
C TYR A 482 -9.76 -13.33 -41.59
N HIS A 483 -9.45 -12.43 -42.52
CA HIS A 483 -8.09 -12.07 -42.88
C HIS A 483 -7.45 -11.36 -41.67
N VAL A 484 -6.60 -12.06 -40.93
CA VAL A 484 -5.73 -11.44 -39.92
C VAL A 484 -4.70 -10.59 -40.68
N PRO A 485 -4.61 -9.26 -40.43
CA PRO A 485 -3.51 -8.46 -40.96
C PRO A 485 -2.21 -8.97 -40.32
N SER A 486 -1.47 -9.76 -41.08
CA SER A 486 -0.32 -10.49 -40.57
C SER A 486 0.88 -9.57 -40.40
N VAL A 487 1.62 -9.78 -39.31
CA VAL A 487 2.92 -9.14 -39.00
C VAL A 487 2.86 -7.62 -38.83
N ILE A 488 2.81 -7.18 -37.57
CA ILE A 488 3.42 -5.89 -37.21
C ILE A 488 4.92 -6.04 -37.50
N HIS A 489 5.45 -5.25 -38.43
CA HIS A 489 6.89 -5.12 -38.62
C HIS A 489 7.49 -4.48 -37.36
N PHE A 490 8.10 -5.28 -36.49
CA PHE A 490 8.98 -4.77 -35.44
C PHE A 490 10.10 -3.97 -36.12
N GLN A 491 10.14 -2.66 -35.90
CA GLN A 491 11.23 -1.82 -36.40
C GLN A 491 12.57 -2.32 -35.85
N ALA A 492 13.46 -2.72 -36.75
CA ALA A 492 14.85 -2.99 -36.47
C ALA A 492 15.51 -1.79 -35.75
N SER A 493 16.24 -2.02 -34.66
CA SER A 493 16.94 -0.96 -33.92
C SER A 493 18.28 -1.46 -33.35
N PRO A 494 19.36 -0.68 -33.45
CA PRO A 494 20.63 -0.95 -32.79
C PRO A 494 20.62 -0.57 -31.29
N PHE A 495 19.56 0.09 -30.81
CA PHE A 495 19.51 0.72 -29.49
C PHE A 495 18.76 -0.13 -28.45
N ILE A 496 19.21 -0.01 -27.19
CA ILE A 496 18.49 -0.51 -26.01
C ILE A 496 17.18 0.28 -25.86
N ARG A 497 16.08 -0.41 -25.53
CA ARG A 497 14.73 0.16 -25.62
C ARG A 497 14.31 0.94 -24.38
N THR A 498 13.90 2.16 -24.65
CA THR A 498 13.40 3.21 -23.76
C THR A 498 12.11 3.80 -24.37
N PHE A 499 11.31 4.58 -23.66
CA PHE A 499 10.02 5.07 -24.19
C PHE A 499 10.17 5.80 -25.55
N ASN A 500 11.11 6.73 -25.61
CA ASN A 500 11.39 7.61 -26.75
C ASN A 500 11.80 6.84 -28.02
N ASN A 501 12.58 5.75 -27.90
CA ASN A 501 13.02 4.93 -29.04
C ASN A 501 12.19 3.64 -29.23
N SER A 502 10.97 3.62 -28.69
CA SER A 502 9.99 2.52 -28.84
C SER A 502 8.68 2.98 -29.49
N ASP A 503 8.59 4.22 -29.96
CA ASP A 503 7.34 4.89 -30.37
C ASP A 503 6.25 4.86 -29.26
N TYR A 504 6.67 4.72 -28.00
CA TYR A 504 5.79 4.48 -26.85
C TYR A 504 5.50 5.79 -26.10
N THR A 505 4.27 6.29 -26.26
CA THR A 505 3.75 7.37 -25.40
C THR A 505 3.20 6.74 -24.12
N TYR A 506 3.70 7.16 -22.95
CA TYR A 506 3.12 6.76 -21.67
C TYR A 506 1.63 7.07 -21.64
N VAL A 507 0.80 6.07 -21.29
CA VAL A 507 -0.65 6.23 -21.19
C VAL A 507 -0.95 6.96 -19.88
N LYS A 508 -0.72 8.28 -19.90
CA LYS A 508 -0.76 9.18 -18.75
C LYS A 508 -1.97 8.86 -17.87
N PRO A 509 -1.77 8.25 -16.68
CA PRO A 509 -2.87 8.05 -15.74
C PRO A 509 -3.49 9.41 -15.43
N SER A 510 -4.83 9.48 -15.32
CA SER A 510 -5.49 10.67 -14.78
C SER A 510 -4.76 11.06 -13.50
N PRO A 511 -4.16 12.26 -13.43
CA PRO A 511 -3.10 12.52 -12.47
C PRO A 511 -3.62 12.27 -11.06
N ALA A 512 -3.04 11.27 -10.39
CA ALA A 512 -3.23 11.07 -8.97
C ALA A 512 -2.93 12.42 -8.30
N PRO A 513 -3.89 13.04 -7.58
CA PRO A 513 -3.69 14.39 -7.08
C PRO A 513 -2.41 14.47 -6.28
N GLU A 514 -1.64 15.55 -6.45
CA GLU A 514 -0.58 15.86 -5.49
C GLU A 514 -1.15 15.78 -4.08
N PRO A 515 -0.41 15.27 -3.09
CA PRO A 515 -0.92 15.05 -1.74
C PRO A 515 -1.42 16.38 -1.15
N ASN A 516 -2.73 16.59 -1.27
CA ASN A 516 -3.36 17.89 -1.13
C ASN A 516 -3.05 18.44 0.27
N PRO A 517 -2.41 19.61 0.41
CA PRO A 517 -1.94 20.11 1.72
C PRO A 517 -3.09 20.55 2.65
N ASN A 518 -4.34 20.28 2.27
CA ASN A 518 -5.56 20.77 2.89
C ASN A 518 -6.75 19.84 2.52
N TRP A 519 -7.92 20.09 3.10
CA TRP A 519 -9.16 19.33 2.80
C TRP A 519 -10.24 20.25 2.21
N GLY A 520 -9.85 21.06 1.23
CA GLY A 520 -10.73 21.97 0.50
C GLY A 520 -11.20 21.45 -0.86
N SER A 521 -12.25 22.06 -1.39
CA SER A 521 -12.92 21.67 -2.63
C SER A 521 -12.93 22.81 -3.63
N ASP A 522 -13.00 22.45 -4.91
CA ASP A 522 -13.09 23.38 -6.03
C ASP A 522 -14.56 23.56 -6.40
N PHE A 523 -15.01 24.80 -6.53
CA PHE A 523 -16.43 25.13 -6.63
C PHE A 523 -16.66 26.23 -7.67
N SER A 524 -17.35 25.88 -8.75
CA SER A 524 -17.66 26.79 -9.86
C SER A 524 -19.11 26.59 -10.29
N CYS A 525 -19.97 27.54 -9.88
CA CYS A 525 -21.39 27.55 -10.25
C CYS A 525 -21.73 28.90 -10.89
N VAL A 526 -22.50 28.87 -11.97
CA VAL A 526 -22.89 30.08 -12.72
C VAL A 526 -23.96 30.88 -11.97
N ASN A 527 -24.92 30.19 -11.33
CA ASN A 527 -26.04 30.82 -10.63
C ASN A 527 -25.78 30.93 -9.12
N LEU A 528 -25.16 32.04 -8.71
CA LEU A 528 -24.88 32.37 -7.29
C LEU A 528 -25.85 33.43 -6.72
N ALA A 529 -26.83 33.89 -7.51
CA ALA A 529 -27.63 35.07 -7.18
C ALA A 529 -28.70 34.82 -6.10
N ALA A 530 -28.85 35.79 -5.20
CA ALA A 530 -29.98 35.89 -4.26
C ALA A 530 -31.33 35.96 -4.99
N SER A 531 -32.41 35.70 -4.27
CA SER A 531 -33.76 35.99 -4.73
C SER A 531 -33.95 37.50 -4.90
N GLN A 532 -34.66 37.93 -5.96
CA GLN A 532 -34.91 39.35 -6.25
C GLN A 532 -35.60 40.09 -5.09
N THR A 533 -36.39 39.36 -4.31
CA THR A 533 -36.97 39.79 -3.04
C THR A 533 -36.63 38.76 -1.98
N VAL A 534 -36.40 39.20 -0.74
CA VAL A 534 -36.17 38.32 0.42
C VAL A 534 -37.33 37.32 0.56
N PRO A 535 -37.11 36.00 0.49
CA PRO A 535 -38.21 35.04 0.43
C PRO A 535 -38.96 34.95 1.76
N THR A 536 -40.29 35.06 1.71
CA THR A 536 -41.18 34.78 2.83
C THR A 536 -41.32 33.27 3.06
N SER A 537 -41.49 32.51 1.98
CA SER A 537 -41.62 31.06 1.95
C SER A 537 -40.26 30.36 2.03
N VAL A 538 -40.11 29.41 2.96
CA VAL A 538 -38.94 28.52 3.01
C VAL A 538 -38.85 27.62 1.77
N HIS A 539 -39.98 27.34 1.12
CA HIS A 539 -40.06 26.55 -0.11
C HIS A 539 -39.51 27.30 -1.35
N LYS A 540 -39.17 28.59 -1.21
CA LYS A 540 -38.54 29.45 -2.21
C LYS A 540 -37.16 29.96 -1.77
N LEU A 541 -36.53 29.32 -0.78
CA LEU A 541 -35.23 29.71 -0.24
C LEU A 541 -34.09 29.29 -1.18
N ARG A 542 -33.35 30.26 -1.74
CA ARG A 542 -32.08 30.01 -2.45
C ARG A 542 -30.92 29.99 -1.45
N PRO A 543 -29.78 29.34 -1.75
CA PRO A 543 -28.63 29.32 -0.84
C PRO A 543 -28.07 30.71 -0.50
N ALA A 544 -28.15 31.68 -1.42
CA ALA A 544 -27.75 33.07 -1.21
C ALA A 544 -28.68 33.84 -0.24
N ASP A 545 -29.92 33.39 -0.05
CA ASP A 545 -30.89 34.00 0.85
C ASP A 545 -30.63 33.62 2.33
N ILE A 546 -29.80 32.59 2.57
CA ILE A 546 -29.39 32.16 3.91
C ILE A 546 -28.38 33.17 4.46
N THR A 547 -28.73 33.81 5.57
CA THR A 547 -27.90 34.83 6.25
C THR A 547 -27.32 34.35 7.58
N VAL A 548 -27.87 33.29 8.16
CA VAL A 548 -27.46 32.73 9.46
C VAL A 548 -27.44 31.21 9.39
N VAL A 549 -26.42 30.58 9.97
CA VAL A 549 -26.33 29.14 10.23
C VAL A 549 -26.15 28.86 11.72
N ALA A 550 -26.70 27.75 12.19
CA ALA A 550 -26.62 27.27 13.57
C ALA A 550 -26.52 25.74 13.60
N ALA A 551 -26.04 25.16 14.69
CA ALA A 551 -25.98 23.71 14.86
C ALA A 551 -26.14 23.25 16.31
N LEU A 552 -26.89 22.15 16.48
CA LEU A 552 -26.99 21.33 17.68
C LEU A 552 -26.35 19.96 17.38
N GLY A 553 -25.83 19.25 18.39
CA GLY A 553 -25.24 17.91 18.16
C GLY A 553 -24.13 17.51 19.12
N ASP A 554 -23.29 16.57 18.69
CA ASP A 554 -22.36 15.81 19.51
C ASP A 554 -20.88 16.22 19.28
N SER A 555 -19.94 15.32 19.59
CA SER A 555 -18.50 15.50 19.33
C SER A 555 -18.15 15.66 17.85
N VAL A 556 -18.94 15.09 16.93
CA VAL A 556 -18.72 15.23 15.48
C VAL A 556 -19.18 16.62 15.03
N THR A 557 -20.34 17.10 15.49
CA THR A 557 -20.79 18.49 15.23
C THR A 557 -19.88 19.54 15.91
N VAL A 558 -19.18 19.18 16.99
CA VAL A 558 -18.14 20.03 17.61
C VAL A 558 -16.82 20.06 16.81
N GLY A 559 -16.51 19.04 16.00
CA GLY A 559 -15.16 18.85 15.45
C GLY A 559 -14.14 18.43 16.51
N THR A 560 -14.56 17.65 17.52
CA THR A 560 -13.63 17.04 18.49
C THR A 560 -12.65 16.13 17.76
N ALA A 561 -11.37 16.30 18.06
CA ALA A 561 -10.25 15.53 17.53
C ALA A 561 -10.03 15.56 15.98
N ALA A 562 -10.76 16.36 15.21
CA ALA A 562 -10.74 16.33 13.75
C ALA A 562 -9.35 16.60 13.13
N LYS A 563 -8.49 17.39 13.79
CA LYS A 563 -7.11 17.72 13.36
C LYS A 563 -6.02 17.11 14.26
N SER A 564 -6.37 16.21 15.18
CA SER A 564 -5.43 15.70 16.18
C SER A 564 -4.34 14.84 15.55
N LYS A 565 -3.08 15.22 15.75
CA LYS A 565 -1.90 14.49 15.22
C LYS A 565 -1.36 13.44 16.20
N ASN A 566 -1.82 13.46 17.46
CA ASN A 566 -1.35 12.60 18.55
C ASN A 566 -2.41 12.51 19.67
N LEU A 567 -2.22 11.59 20.61
CA LEU A 567 -3.22 11.30 21.67
C LEU A 567 -3.48 12.49 22.62
N PHE A 568 -2.49 13.36 22.84
CA PHE A 568 -2.64 14.55 23.69
C PHE A 568 -3.56 15.61 23.08
N GLU A 569 -3.86 15.49 21.78
CA GLU A 569 -4.73 16.41 21.05
C GLU A 569 -6.17 15.93 20.94
N LEU A 570 -6.53 14.72 21.40
CA LEU A 570 -7.88 14.16 21.25
C LEU A 570 -8.97 15.01 21.92
N ASN A 571 -8.65 15.65 23.05
CA ASN A 571 -9.60 16.53 23.76
C ASN A 571 -9.76 17.93 23.12
N ARG A 572 -9.09 18.23 22.00
CA ARG A 572 -9.21 19.52 21.30
C ARG A 572 -10.47 19.56 20.44
N LYS A 573 -11.12 20.73 20.43
CA LYS A 573 -12.36 21.00 19.70
C LYS A 573 -12.08 21.93 18.52
N TYR A 574 -11.93 21.38 17.33
CA TYR A 574 -11.61 22.11 16.10
C TYR A 574 -12.90 22.60 15.43
N LYS A 575 -13.66 23.45 16.14
CA LYS A 575 -14.97 23.95 15.73
C LYS A 575 -14.94 24.60 14.34
N GLY A 576 -13.83 25.24 13.97
CA GLY A 576 -13.62 25.92 12.70
C GLY A 576 -13.70 25.01 11.47
N VAL A 577 -13.53 23.69 11.65
CA VAL A 577 -13.66 22.68 10.58
C VAL A 577 -14.79 21.68 10.84
N SER A 578 -15.75 22.02 11.70
CA SER A 578 -16.98 21.24 11.80
C SER A 578 -17.71 21.20 10.44
N TRP A 579 -18.09 20.00 9.99
CA TRP A 579 -18.65 19.76 8.66
C TRP A 579 -19.91 20.60 8.38
N SER A 580 -20.78 20.74 9.39
CA SER A 580 -22.07 21.45 9.29
C SER A 580 -22.00 22.94 9.66
N ILE A 581 -20.99 23.36 10.45
CA ILE A 581 -21.00 24.71 11.09
C ILE A 581 -19.62 25.39 11.21
N GLY A 582 -18.53 24.76 10.76
CA GLY A 582 -17.20 25.36 10.72
C GLY A 582 -17.06 26.38 9.59
N GLY A 583 -16.26 27.42 9.79
CA GLY A 583 -16.05 28.51 8.85
C GLY A 583 -14.62 29.06 8.78
N ASP A 584 -13.62 28.26 9.20
CA ASP A 584 -12.19 28.60 9.04
C ASP A 584 -11.79 28.63 7.56
N ASN A 585 -10.81 29.49 7.25
CA ASN A 585 -10.22 29.66 5.92
C ASN A 585 -11.27 29.84 4.79
N MET A 586 -10.97 29.31 3.60
CA MET A 586 -11.79 29.36 2.39
C MET A 586 -12.12 27.92 1.91
N LEU A 587 -13.16 27.78 1.10
CA LEU A 587 -13.66 26.49 0.60
C LEU A 587 -12.56 25.66 -0.08
N GLU A 588 -11.69 26.32 -0.85
CA GLU A 588 -10.54 25.79 -1.58
C GLU A 588 -9.48 25.14 -0.66
N SER A 589 -9.59 25.35 0.65
CA SER A 589 -8.69 24.81 1.69
C SER A 589 -9.38 24.02 2.82
N VAL A 590 -10.67 24.25 3.05
CA VAL A 590 -11.45 23.65 4.15
C VAL A 590 -12.90 23.52 3.66
N THR A 591 -13.37 22.30 3.43
CA THR A 591 -14.76 22.09 2.99
C THR A 591 -15.69 21.89 4.18
N THR A 592 -16.63 22.84 4.33
CA THR A 592 -17.70 22.83 5.33
C THR A 592 -18.95 23.46 4.72
N LEU A 593 -20.14 23.15 5.22
CA LEU A 593 -21.39 23.74 4.74
C LEU A 593 -21.35 25.29 4.76
N PRO A 594 -20.86 25.98 5.82
CA PRO A 594 -20.72 27.43 5.78
C PRO A 594 -19.65 27.94 4.80
N ASN A 595 -18.61 27.16 4.48
CA ASN A 595 -17.63 27.53 3.45
C ASN A 595 -18.23 27.42 2.04
N ILE A 596 -19.16 26.49 1.81
CA ILE A 596 -19.95 26.41 0.57
C ILE A 596 -20.95 27.57 0.50
N LEU A 597 -21.77 27.78 1.56
CA LEU A 597 -22.74 28.87 1.62
C LEU A 597 -22.11 30.27 1.46
N LYS A 598 -20.87 30.49 1.96
CA LYS A 598 -20.13 31.75 1.76
C LYS A 598 -19.83 32.07 0.28
N LYS A 599 -19.90 31.11 -0.65
CA LYS A 599 -19.78 31.37 -2.10
C LYS A 599 -21.05 32.01 -2.68
N PHE A 600 -22.20 31.80 -2.04
CA PHE A 600 -23.48 32.42 -2.39
C PHE A 600 -23.75 33.70 -1.58
N ASN A 601 -23.41 33.68 -0.28
CA ASN A 601 -23.55 34.83 0.60
C ASN A 601 -22.29 35.03 1.46
N PRO A 602 -21.34 35.89 1.03
CA PRO A 602 -20.14 36.22 1.80
C PRO A 602 -20.41 36.84 3.19
N SER A 603 -21.62 37.37 3.42
CA SER A 603 -22.05 38.00 4.69
C SER A 603 -22.71 37.03 5.67
N LEU A 604 -22.60 35.71 5.44
CA LEU A 604 -23.13 34.64 6.30
C LEU A 604 -22.65 34.77 7.76
N LYS A 605 -23.54 34.52 8.73
CA LYS A 605 -23.27 34.62 10.17
C LYS A 605 -23.52 33.29 10.89
N GLY A 606 -22.98 33.15 12.10
CA GLY A 606 -23.27 32.04 13.02
C GLY A 606 -22.36 30.81 12.92
N PHE A 607 -21.52 30.70 11.89
CA PHE A 607 -20.48 29.65 11.83
C PHE A 607 -19.42 29.81 12.93
N SER A 608 -18.71 28.73 13.26
CA SER A 608 -17.58 28.69 14.19
C SER A 608 -16.23 28.92 13.51
N LYS A 609 -15.23 29.37 14.27
CA LYS A 609 -13.81 29.48 13.86
C LYS A 609 -12.88 29.09 15.02
N ASP A 610 -11.73 28.48 14.74
CA ASP A 610 -10.80 28.04 15.80
C ASP A 610 -10.05 29.22 16.45
N LYS A 611 -9.81 30.31 15.69
CA LYS A 611 -8.93 31.42 16.09
C LYS A 611 -9.54 32.44 17.07
N PHE A 612 -10.82 32.34 17.43
CA PHE A 612 -11.52 33.39 18.19
C PHE A 612 -12.35 32.83 19.37
N PRO A 613 -11.77 32.71 20.59
CA PRO A 613 -12.47 32.14 21.75
C PRO A 613 -13.68 32.96 22.25
N LYS A 614 -13.90 34.18 21.73
CA LYS A 614 -15.11 35.00 21.97
C LYS A 614 -16.18 34.91 20.87
N GLN A 615 -15.93 34.20 19.76
CA GLN A 615 -16.93 33.97 18.69
C GLN A 615 -17.25 32.47 18.58
N ASN A 616 -18.09 31.98 19.51
CA ASN A 616 -18.55 30.58 19.49
C ASN A 616 -19.45 30.24 18.28
N GLY A 617 -19.97 31.25 17.58
CA GLY A 617 -21.04 31.09 16.58
C GLY A 617 -22.36 30.71 17.26
N LEU A 618 -23.29 30.15 16.47
CA LEU A 618 -24.49 29.45 16.95
C LEU A 618 -24.28 27.94 16.95
N ASN A 619 -23.06 27.51 17.27
CA ASN A 619 -22.69 26.10 17.45
C ASN A 619 -22.79 25.74 18.94
N MET A 620 -23.94 25.18 19.31
CA MET A 620 -24.29 24.77 20.68
C MET A 620 -24.01 23.27 20.93
N ALA A 621 -23.38 22.57 19.97
CA ALA A 621 -23.06 21.16 20.10
C ALA A 621 -22.08 20.90 21.26
N VAL A 622 -22.23 19.73 21.90
CA VAL A 622 -21.48 19.33 23.09
C VAL A 622 -20.83 17.97 22.86
N ALA A 623 -19.51 17.90 23.06
CA ALA A 623 -18.75 16.67 22.87
C ALA A 623 -19.23 15.57 23.83
N GLY A 624 -19.57 14.40 23.28
CA GLY A 624 -20.10 13.26 24.03
C GLY A 624 -21.62 13.26 24.28
N ALA A 625 -22.37 14.25 23.78
CA ALA A 625 -23.81 14.33 23.98
C ALA A 625 -24.59 13.23 23.24
N LYS A 626 -25.57 12.62 23.93
CA LYS A 626 -26.57 11.70 23.35
C LYS A 626 -27.84 12.43 22.93
N ALA A 627 -28.76 11.77 22.22
CA ALA A 627 -30.02 12.40 21.79
C ALA A 627 -30.94 12.85 22.95
N SER A 628 -30.93 12.11 24.07
CA SER A 628 -31.53 12.52 25.35
C SER A 628 -30.93 13.83 25.90
N GLU A 629 -29.75 14.21 25.42
CA GLU A 629 -29.00 15.40 25.78
C GLU A 629 -29.01 16.46 24.66
N THR A 630 -29.58 16.18 23.47
CA THR A 630 -29.93 17.23 22.47
C THR A 630 -31.12 18.04 22.96
N LEU A 631 -32.12 17.36 23.56
CA LEU A 631 -33.16 18.03 24.34
C LEU A 631 -32.55 18.75 25.56
N GLN A 632 -31.41 18.29 26.11
CA GLN A 632 -30.69 19.05 27.14
C GLN A 632 -29.95 20.27 26.55
N GLN A 633 -29.41 20.26 25.33
CA GLN A 633 -28.85 21.46 24.68
C GLN A 633 -29.92 22.51 24.40
N ALA A 634 -31.08 22.10 23.85
CA ALA A 634 -32.23 22.97 23.67
C ALA A 634 -32.79 23.46 25.02
N LYS A 635 -32.74 22.62 26.06
CA LYS A 635 -33.07 23.01 27.44
C LYS A 635 -31.97 23.78 28.14
N ASP A 636 -30.69 23.79 27.75
CA ASP A 636 -29.62 24.53 28.43
C ASP A 636 -29.78 26.04 28.21
N LEU A 637 -30.41 26.43 27.09
CA LEU A 637 -30.98 27.75 26.87
C LEU A 637 -32.11 28.09 27.86
N ILE A 638 -32.91 27.09 28.25
CA ILE A 638 -34.01 27.15 29.23
C ILE A 638 -33.51 26.81 30.66
N LYS A 639 -32.23 26.45 30.85
CA LYS A 639 -31.63 25.87 32.07
C LYS A 639 -30.31 26.58 32.43
N ALA A 640 -30.26 27.83 32.89
CA ALA A 640 -31.27 28.79 33.36
C ALA A 640 -32.24 28.31 34.46
N MET A 641 -33.27 27.52 34.13
CA MET A 641 -34.30 26.94 35.00
C MET A 641 -34.43 25.38 34.93
N LYS A 642 -33.59 24.66 35.71
CA LYS A 642 -33.86 23.31 36.32
C LYS A 642 -33.99 22.05 35.40
N GLU A 643 -34.24 20.87 35.99
CA GLU A 643 -33.24 19.76 35.97
C GLU A 643 -33.68 18.31 35.62
N ASN A 644 -32.65 17.42 35.55
CA ASN A 644 -32.64 15.94 35.65
C ASN A 644 -32.74 15.06 34.36
N LYS A 645 -32.41 13.75 34.49
CA LYS A 645 -31.87 12.83 33.47
C LYS A 645 -32.65 11.50 33.28
N ASN A 646 -32.23 10.76 32.23
CA ASN A 646 -32.41 9.31 31.94
C ASN A 646 -33.74 8.83 31.30
N ASN A 647 -33.76 8.76 29.96
CA ASN A 647 -34.29 7.61 29.22
C ASN A 647 -33.66 7.52 27.81
N LEU A 648 -33.44 6.32 27.25
CA LEU A 648 -32.55 6.09 26.09
C LEU A 648 -33.09 5.08 25.04
N SER A 649 -34.40 4.82 24.96
CA SER A 649 -34.97 3.98 23.89
C SER A 649 -35.14 4.74 22.55
N PRO A 650 -35.31 4.05 21.41
CA PRO A 650 -35.64 4.70 20.12
C PRO A 650 -36.88 5.60 20.17
N LYS A 651 -37.93 5.21 20.89
CA LYS A 651 -39.13 6.05 21.09
C LYS A 651 -38.84 7.30 21.93
N ASN A 652 -37.98 7.19 22.94
CA ASN A 652 -37.60 8.33 23.77
C ASN A 652 -36.58 9.26 23.08
N TYR A 653 -35.75 8.74 22.18
CA TYR A 653 -34.99 9.53 21.20
C TYR A 653 -35.95 10.31 20.30
N SER A 654 -36.90 9.61 19.66
CA SER A 654 -37.90 10.19 18.76
C SER A 654 -38.69 11.31 19.44
N GLN A 655 -39.17 11.06 20.65
CA GLN A 655 -39.85 12.07 21.48
C GLN A 655 -38.95 13.25 21.87
N SER A 656 -37.65 13.02 22.14
CA SER A 656 -36.70 14.10 22.46
C SER A 656 -36.40 14.99 21.25
N LEU A 657 -36.27 14.39 20.06
CA LEU A 657 -36.13 15.10 18.79
C LEU A 657 -37.41 15.86 18.44
N MET A 658 -38.58 15.22 18.56
CA MET A 658 -39.90 15.84 18.37
C MET A 658 -40.06 17.07 19.26
N LEU A 659 -39.80 16.99 20.56
CA LEU A 659 -39.87 18.13 21.48
C LEU A 659 -38.91 19.27 21.08
N THR A 660 -37.72 18.94 20.55
CA THR A 660 -36.76 19.94 20.07
C THR A 660 -37.25 20.61 18.78
N LEU A 661 -37.83 19.85 17.84
CA LEU A 661 -38.42 20.37 16.61
C LEU A 661 -39.70 21.18 16.88
N ASP A 662 -40.52 20.77 17.85
CA ASP A 662 -41.71 21.50 18.29
C ASP A 662 -41.36 22.87 18.90
N MET A 663 -40.31 22.93 19.73
CA MET A 663 -39.77 24.19 20.26
C MET A 663 -39.29 25.11 19.12
N LEU A 664 -38.54 24.57 18.15
CA LEU A 664 -38.10 25.35 16.99
C LEU A 664 -39.30 25.83 16.15
N PHE A 665 -40.29 24.97 15.92
CA PHE A 665 -41.50 25.31 15.17
C PHE A 665 -42.35 26.38 15.87
N ALA A 666 -42.38 26.40 17.21
CA ALA A 666 -43.04 27.45 17.97
C ALA A 666 -42.27 28.79 17.87
N GLU A 667 -41.03 28.81 18.35
CA GLU A 667 -40.27 30.04 18.65
C GLU A 667 -39.60 30.68 17.43
N MET A 668 -39.26 29.90 16.39
CA MET A 668 -38.38 30.37 15.31
C MET A 668 -39.14 30.66 14.00
N PRO A 669 -39.20 31.92 13.54
CA PRO A 669 -39.66 32.26 12.19
C PRO A 669 -38.54 32.12 11.15
N ARG A 670 -38.91 31.82 9.91
CA ARG A 670 -38.04 31.79 8.71
C ARG A 670 -36.84 30.83 8.82
N VAL A 671 -37.11 29.56 9.11
CA VAL A 671 -36.08 28.52 9.36
C VAL A 671 -36.25 27.27 8.50
N LEU A 672 -35.14 26.81 7.91
CA LEU A 672 -34.98 25.47 7.39
C LEU A 672 -34.18 24.62 8.40
N VAL A 673 -34.80 23.55 8.93
CA VAL A 673 -34.15 22.61 9.85
C VAL A 673 -33.73 21.35 9.08
N ASN A 674 -32.42 21.17 8.91
CA ASN A 674 -31.86 19.91 8.44
C ASN A 674 -31.68 18.94 9.61
N VAL A 675 -32.38 17.80 9.57
CA VAL A 675 -32.10 16.66 10.45
C VAL A 675 -31.27 15.65 9.66
N VAL A 676 -30.11 15.26 10.18
CA VAL A 676 -29.23 14.29 9.51
C VAL A 676 -29.40 12.91 10.15
N GLN A 677 -29.51 11.89 9.31
CA GLN A 677 -29.81 10.52 9.75
C GLN A 677 -28.65 9.90 10.56
N LEU A 678 -28.97 8.99 11.49
CA LEU A 678 -27.97 8.32 12.31
C LEU A 678 -27.12 7.36 11.46
N MET A 679 -25.79 7.52 11.55
CA MET A 679 -24.82 6.62 10.91
C MET A 679 -24.86 5.21 11.52
N GLU A 680 -24.64 4.20 10.69
CA GLU A 680 -24.51 2.80 11.10
C GLU A 680 -23.27 2.58 11.99
N ILE A 681 -23.47 2.61 13.31
CA ILE A 681 -22.37 2.61 14.29
C ILE A 681 -21.50 1.34 14.22
N HIS A 682 -22.06 0.23 13.72
CA HIS A 682 -21.36 -1.05 13.61
C HIS A 682 -20.12 -0.99 12.71
N LEU A 683 -20.07 -0.06 11.76
CA LEU A 683 -18.96 0.14 10.82
C LEU A 683 -17.64 0.47 11.53
N LEU A 684 -17.69 1.09 12.73
CA LEU A 684 -16.50 1.39 13.54
C LEU A 684 -15.68 0.13 13.86
N LYS A 685 -16.32 -1.05 13.94
CA LYS A 685 -15.64 -2.33 14.15
C LYS A 685 -14.66 -2.71 13.02
N THR A 686 -14.88 -2.18 11.81
CA THR A 686 -14.00 -2.42 10.65
C THR A 686 -12.77 -1.50 10.64
N VAL A 687 -12.84 -0.34 11.29
CA VAL A 687 -11.77 0.66 11.38
C VAL A 687 -10.72 0.18 12.39
N LYS A 688 -9.59 -0.34 11.89
CA LYS A 688 -8.52 -0.92 12.74
C LYS A 688 -7.16 -0.37 12.33
N ARG A 689 -6.32 -0.03 13.32
CA ARG A 689 -4.97 0.51 13.15
C ARG A 689 -4.10 0.10 14.33
N ASN A 690 -2.85 -0.23 14.07
CA ASN A 690 -1.89 -0.64 15.11
C ASN A 690 -1.30 0.58 15.85
N THR A 691 -2.17 1.37 16.50
CA THR A 691 -1.81 2.47 17.40
C THR A 691 -2.47 2.30 18.76
N LEU A 692 -1.87 2.85 19.82
CA LEU A 692 -2.41 2.80 21.18
C LEU A 692 -3.82 3.42 21.26
N GLY A 693 -4.07 4.53 20.55
CA GLY A 693 -5.40 5.16 20.49
C GLY A 693 -6.45 4.22 19.91
N CYS A 694 -6.21 3.70 18.72
CA CYS A 694 -7.13 2.79 18.04
C CYS A 694 -7.34 1.47 18.79
N SER A 695 -6.26 0.88 19.32
CA SER A 695 -6.31 -0.43 19.98
C SER A 695 -6.91 -0.39 21.39
N LEU A 696 -6.89 0.76 22.08
CA LEU A 696 -7.38 0.90 23.46
C LEU A 696 -8.58 1.86 23.57
N LEU A 697 -8.45 3.10 23.08
CA LEU A 697 -9.46 4.15 23.28
C LEU A 697 -10.76 3.84 22.52
N GLN A 698 -10.65 3.38 21.27
CA GLN A 698 -11.81 2.92 20.47
C GLN A 698 -12.64 1.86 21.23
N ARG A 699 -11.93 0.88 21.83
CA ARG A 699 -12.53 -0.23 22.60
C ARG A 699 -13.18 0.23 23.91
N THR A 700 -12.69 1.30 24.52
CA THR A 700 -13.34 1.93 25.70
C THR A 700 -14.50 2.85 25.33
N SER A 701 -14.47 3.50 24.16
CA SER A 701 -15.51 4.43 23.71
C SER A 701 -16.77 3.74 23.18
N CYS A 702 -16.64 2.60 22.48
CA CYS A 702 -17.77 1.82 21.97
C CYS A 702 -17.59 0.30 22.19
N PRO A 703 -17.50 -0.17 23.46
CA PRO A 703 -17.20 -1.55 23.78
C PRO A 703 -18.18 -2.56 23.17
N CYS A 704 -19.49 -2.25 23.18
CA CYS A 704 -20.55 -3.10 22.63
C CYS A 704 -20.50 -3.28 21.10
N VAL A 705 -19.68 -2.49 20.39
CA VAL A 705 -19.47 -2.60 18.94
C VAL A 705 -18.10 -3.18 18.64
N VAL A 706 -17.04 -2.63 19.24
CA VAL A 706 -15.67 -2.96 18.85
C VAL A 706 -15.26 -4.33 19.40
N ASN A 707 -15.68 -4.66 20.62
CA ASN A 707 -15.28 -5.89 21.32
C ASN A 707 -16.22 -7.09 21.05
N ALA A 708 -17.46 -6.85 20.64
CA ALA A 708 -18.46 -7.88 20.34
C ALA A 708 -18.17 -8.57 18.99
N ASP A 709 -18.24 -9.90 18.90
CA ASP A 709 -17.98 -10.64 17.65
C ASP A 709 -19.05 -10.43 16.56
N GLU A 710 -18.72 -10.70 15.29
CA GLU A 710 -19.64 -10.46 14.16
C GLU A 710 -20.98 -11.20 14.27
N THR A 711 -20.95 -12.38 14.91
CA THR A 711 -22.11 -13.25 15.16
C THR A 711 -22.71 -13.07 16.56
N SER A 712 -22.24 -12.10 17.36
CA SER A 712 -22.68 -11.96 18.75
C SER A 712 -24.09 -11.35 18.84
N PRO A 713 -24.94 -11.79 19.79
CA PRO A 713 -26.27 -11.20 19.99
C PRO A 713 -26.22 -9.69 20.26
N GLU A 714 -25.19 -9.21 20.96
CA GLU A 714 -25.00 -7.80 21.29
C GLU A 714 -24.76 -6.95 20.05
N LEU A 715 -23.94 -7.41 19.11
CA LEU A 715 -23.69 -6.66 17.87
C LEU A 715 -24.94 -6.65 16.96
N GLN A 716 -25.70 -7.74 16.94
CA GLN A 716 -26.97 -7.82 16.20
C GLN A 716 -28.03 -6.90 16.83
N GLU A 717 -28.12 -6.84 18.17
CA GLU A 717 -28.99 -5.90 18.89
C GLU A 717 -28.60 -4.45 18.63
N ILE A 718 -27.29 -4.12 18.60
CA ILE A 718 -26.85 -2.76 18.25
C ILE A 718 -27.19 -2.41 16.79
N LYS A 719 -27.07 -3.35 15.83
CA LYS A 719 -27.53 -3.16 14.45
C LYS A 719 -29.04 -2.91 14.40
N ARG A 720 -29.83 -3.73 15.12
CA ARG A 720 -31.30 -3.61 15.26
C ARG A 720 -31.72 -2.26 15.82
N VAL A 721 -31.14 -1.84 16.95
CA VAL A 721 -31.44 -0.56 17.63
C VAL A 721 -30.99 0.65 16.82
N ASN A 722 -29.87 0.57 16.10
CA ASN A 722 -29.44 1.64 15.18
C ASN A 722 -30.49 1.85 14.06
N HIS A 723 -31.00 0.76 13.49
CA HIS A 723 -32.09 0.81 12.50
C HIS A 723 -33.41 1.32 13.11
N GLU A 724 -33.76 0.93 14.34
CA GLU A 724 -34.95 1.49 15.03
C GLU A 724 -34.86 3.01 15.20
N TYR A 725 -33.70 3.56 15.57
CA TYR A 725 -33.52 5.02 15.59
C TYR A 725 -33.73 5.63 14.19
N GLN A 726 -33.16 5.04 13.14
CA GLN A 726 -33.32 5.53 11.76
C GLN A 726 -34.79 5.55 11.31
N VAL A 727 -35.56 4.50 11.62
CA VAL A 727 -36.98 4.38 11.28
C VAL A 727 -37.83 5.36 12.08
N GLU A 728 -37.60 5.50 13.39
CA GLU A 728 -38.32 6.45 14.24
C GLU A 728 -38.10 7.92 13.82
N ILE A 729 -36.87 8.30 13.43
CA ILE A 729 -36.55 9.62 12.86
C ILE A 729 -37.31 9.84 11.54
N GLN A 730 -37.29 8.86 10.63
CA GLN A 730 -37.96 8.94 9.34
C GLN A 730 -39.48 9.06 9.51
N HIS A 731 -40.07 8.28 10.41
CA HIS A 731 -41.50 8.35 10.73
C HIS A 731 -41.88 9.74 11.26
N LEU A 732 -41.15 10.26 12.25
CA LEU A 732 -41.38 11.59 12.85
C LEU A 732 -41.39 12.72 11.80
N ILE A 733 -40.46 12.71 10.85
CA ILE A 733 -40.29 13.79 9.86
C ILE A 733 -41.20 13.60 8.64
N SER A 734 -41.62 12.37 8.32
CA SER A 734 -42.48 12.08 7.16
C SER A 734 -43.90 12.68 7.28
N GLY A 735 -44.41 12.83 8.50
CA GLY A 735 -45.75 13.35 8.77
C GLY A 735 -45.92 14.84 8.46
N ASN A 736 -47.13 15.36 8.69
CA ASN A 736 -47.50 16.75 8.34
C ASN A 736 -47.33 17.73 9.53
N ARG A 737 -46.61 17.33 10.59
CA ARG A 737 -46.53 18.03 11.88
C ARG A 737 -46.00 19.45 11.78
N TYR A 738 -45.11 19.71 10.83
CA TYR A 738 -44.42 20.98 10.64
C TYR A 738 -44.83 21.73 9.37
N ASP A 739 -45.85 21.23 8.64
CA ASP A 739 -46.33 21.82 7.37
C ASP A 739 -47.22 23.06 7.60
N GLY A 740 -47.49 23.43 8.86
CA GLY A 740 -48.40 24.52 9.25
C GLY A 740 -47.83 25.94 9.16
N LYS A 741 -46.62 26.13 8.62
CA LYS A 741 -45.95 27.42 8.45
C LYS A 741 -45.21 27.45 7.10
N ASP A 742 -45.57 28.38 6.21
CA ASP A 742 -44.86 28.59 4.93
C ASP A 742 -43.40 29.04 5.12
N ASP A 743 -43.05 29.59 6.29
CA ASP A 743 -41.71 30.04 6.65
C ASP A 743 -40.88 29.04 7.46
N PHE A 744 -41.38 27.82 7.72
CA PHE A 744 -40.68 26.80 8.48
C PHE A 744 -40.73 25.43 7.79
N ALA A 745 -39.59 24.74 7.69
CA ALA A 745 -39.57 23.36 7.18
C ALA A 745 -38.55 22.49 7.93
N VAL A 746 -38.94 21.25 8.23
CA VAL A 746 -38.02 20.19 8.65
C VAL A 746 -37.74 19.28 7.46
N VAL A 747 -36.47 18.98 7.20
CA VAL A 747 -36.04 18.13 6.10
C VAL A 747 -35.04 17.09 6.62
N LEU A 748 -35.38 15.81 6.45
CA LEU A 748 -34.46 14.71 6.67
C LEU A 748 -33.43 14.66 5.53
N GLN A 749 -32.16 14.54 5.90
CA GLN A 749 -31.03 14.39 5.00
C GLN A 749 -30.42 13.00 5.25
N PRO A 750 -30.84 11.96 4.50
CA PRO A 750 -30.54 10.56 4.81
C PRO A 750 -29.14 10.09 4.42
N PHE A 751 -28.22 10.96 3.97
CA PHE A 751 -26.91 10.56 3.41
C PHE A 751 -25.96 9.74 4.33
N LEU A 752 -26.30 9.48 5.59
CA LEU A 752 -25.55 8.57 6.48
C LEU A 752 -26.28 7.23 6.76
N GLN A 753 -27.50 7.05 6.26
CA GLN A 753 -28.38 5.91 6.55
C GLN A 753 -27.72 4.57 6.21
N THR A 754 -27.04 4.53 5.06
CA THR A 754 -26.11 3.45 4.70
C THR A 754 -24.75 4.08 4.45
N SER A 755 -23.73 3.72 5.23
CA SER A 755 -22.43 4.39 5.16
C SER A 755 -21.32 3.46 4.67
N PHE A 756 -20.56 3.90 3.66
CA PHE A 756 -19.46 3.11 3.10
C PHE A 756 -18.13 3.81 3.38
N ILE A 757 -17.33 3.24 4.28
CA ILE A 757 -15.95 3.69 4.45
C ILE A 757 -15.12 3.07 3.31
N PRO A 758 -14.40 3.86 2.49
CA PRO A 758 -13.62 3.33 1.37
C PRO A 758 -12.55 2.36 1.86
N ASN A 759 -12.20 1.39 1.02
CA ASN A 759 -11.04 0.54 1.26
C ASN A 759 -9.83 1.08 0.50
N ILE A 760 -8.67 1.11 1.15
CA ILE A 760 -7.36 1.29 0.48
C ILE A 760 -6.87 -0.02 -0.19
N GLY A 761 -7.48 -1.16 0.15
CA GLY A 761 -7.16 -2.48 -0.41
C GLY A 761 -8.38 -3.39 -0.54
N VAL A 762 -8.21 -4.69 -0.27
CA VAL A 762 -9.34 -5.64 -0.13
C VAL A 762 -9.62 -5.88 1.34
N GLY A 763 -10.71 -5.31 1.84
CA GLY A 763 -11.11 -5.40 3.24
C GLY A 763 -10.23 -4.61 4.22
N GLU A 764 -9.28 -3.80 3.72
CA GLU A 764 -8.55 -2.82 4.53
C GLU A 764 -9.16 -1.44 4.32
N VAL A 765 -9.82 -0.97 5.38
CA VAL A 765 -10.59 0.28 5.45
C VAL A 765 -9.64 1.48 5.56
N ASP A 766 -9.94 2.56 4.84
CA ASP A 766 -9.19 3.81 4.90
C ASP A 766 -9.33 4.49 6.27
N THR A 767 -8.40 4.20 7.18
CA THR A 767 -8.40 4.79 8.53
C THR A 767 -8.09 6.30 8.54
N SER A 768 -7.72 6.93 7.42
CA SER A 768 -7.47 8.38 7.37
C SER A 768 -8.74 9.22 7.48
N PHE A 769 -9.93 8.61 7.30
CA PHE A 769 -11.20 9.24 7.62
C PHE A 769 -11.44 9.41 9.13
N PHE A 770 -10.63 8.78 9.99
CA PHE A 770 -10.74 8.84 11.44
C PHE A 770 -9.53 9.51 12.09
N SER A 771 -9.73 10.01 13.31
CA SER A 771 -8.65 10.55 14.15
C SER A 771 -7.76 9.43 14.71
N VAL A 772 -6.73 9.80 15.47
CA VAL A 772 -5.70 8.88 16.02
C VAL A 772 -6.24 7.83 17.00
N ASP A 773 -7.51 7.93 17.39
CA ASP A 773 -8.26 6.98 18.22
C ASP A 773 -9.16 6.02 17.44
N CYS A 774 -9.24 6.11 16.09
CA CYS A 774 -10.17 5.36 15.25
C CYS A 774 -11.67 5.51 15.62
N PHE A 775 -12.03 6.56 16.37
CA PHE A 775 -13.39 6.78 16.86
C PHE A 775 -13.92 8.15 16.46
N HIS A 776 -13.16 9.21 16.70
CA HIS A 776 -13.52 10.54 16.23
C HIS A 776 -13.29 10.69 14.72
N ILE A 777 -14.09 11.53 14.09
CA ILE A 777 -14.10 11.77 12.64
C ILE A 777 -13.03 12.81 12.28
N SER A 778 -12.25 12.58 11.23
CA SER A 778 -11.15 13.46 10.79
C SER A 778 -11.62 14.69 10.02
N GLU A 779 -10.73 15.67 9.81
CA GLU A 779 -10.95 16.80 8.89
C GLU A 779 -11.28 16.34 7.45
N ARG A 780 -10.70 15.23 6.97
CA ARG A 780 -11.03 14.63 5.65
C ARG A 780 -12.47 14.14 5.58
N ALA A 781 -12.92 13.42 6.60
CA ALA A 781 -14.29 12.92 6.67
C ALA A 781 -15.30 14.04 6.94
N HIS A 782 -14.92 15.06 7.71
CA HIS A 782 -15.68 16.29 7.87
C HIS A 782 -15.93 16.99 6.52
N ALA A 783 -14.91 17.08 5.65
CA ALA A 783 -15.08 17.60 4.30
C ALA A 783 -16.10 16.77 3.49
N GLU A 784 -15.97 15.44 3.47
CA GLU A 784 -16.92 14.57 2.76
C GLU A 784 -18.36 14.66 3.29
N MET A 785 -18.55 14.78 4.61
CA MET A 785 -19.87 14.96 5.22
C MET A 785 -20.50 16.32 4.88
N ALA A 786 -19.68 17.37 4.72
CA ALA A 786 -20.14 18.69 4.30
C ALA A 786 -20.61 18.70 2.82
N ILE A 787 -19.85 18.05 1.93
CA ILE A 787 -20.23 17.86 0.52
C ILE A 787 -21.53 17.03 0.44
N ALA A 788 -21.61 15.93 1.19
CA ALA A 788 -22.78 15.08 1.19
C ALA A 788 -24.04 15.82 1.67
N LEU A 789 -24.00 16.53 2.80
CA LEU A 789 -25.13 17.35 3.26
C LEU A 789 -25.53 18.42 2.23
N TRP A 790 -24.55 19.10 1.61
CA TRP A 790 -24.83 20.10 0.59
C TRP A 790 -25.54 19.51 -0.64
N ASN A 791 -25.01 18.43 -1.21
CA ASN A 791 -25.63 17.78 -2.37
C ASN A 791 -27.04 17.25 -2.00
N ASN A 792 -27.21 16.67 -0.80
CA ASN A 792 -28.48 16.14 -0.31
C ASN A 792 -29.54 17.23 -0.10
N MET A 793 -29.16 18.48 0.23
CA MET A 793 -30.08 19.63 0.22
C MET A 793 -30.59 20.00 -1.19
N LEU A 794 -29.81 19.69 -2.24
CA LEU A 794 -30.16 19.97 -3.65
C LEU A 794 -30.90 18.80 -4.33
N GLU A 795 -31.29 17.77 -3.59
CA GLU A 795 -32.08 16.63 -4.07
C GLU A 795 -33.54 16.69 -3.57
N PRO A 796 -34.55 16.44 -4.41
CA PRO A 796 -35.95 16.46 -3.99
C PRO A 796 -36.28 15.43 -2.89
N VAL A 797 -37.14 15.82 -1.96
CA VAL A 797 -37.63 14.95 -0.88
C VAL A 797 -38.31 13.72 -1.48
N GLY A 798 -37.95 12.53 -1.00
CA GLY A 798 -38.35 11.25 -1.59
C GLY A 798 -37.39 10.70 -2.67
N ARG A 799 -36.45 11.51 -3.17
CA ARG A 799 -35.38 11.09 -4.10
C ARG A 799 -33.96 11.42 -3.61
N LYS A 800 -33.83 11.76 -2.31
CA LYS A 800 -32.54 12.05 -1.66
C LYS A 800 -31.65 10.81 -1.54
N GLN A 801 -30.36 10.97 -1.77
CA GLN A 801 -29.36 9.91 -1.60
C GLN A 801 -29.25 9.51 -0.12
N ALA A 802 -29.37 8.20 0.15
CA ALA A 802 -29.36 7.62 1.50
C ALA A 802 -27.96 7.15 1.96
N PHE A 803 -26.90 7.48 1.21
CA PHE A 803 -25.53 7.05 1.50
C PHE A 803 -24.50 8.14 1.21
N ASN A 804 -23.33 8.02 1.85
CA ASN A 804 -22.15 8.82 1.53
C ASN A 804 -21.07 7.92 0.97
N ASN A 805 -20.54 8.30 -0.18
CA ASN A 805 -19.36 7.71 -0.79
C ASN A 805 -18.16 8.63 -0.49
N PHE A 806 -17.35 8.28 0.51
CA PHE A 806 -16.26 9.14 1.00
C PHE A 806 -15.02 9.14 0.07
N THR A 807 -15.16 9.24 -1.26
CA THR A 807 -14.01 9.16 -2.18
C THR A 807 -13.03 10.33 -2.11
N TYR A 808 -13.46 11.49 -1.61
CA TYR A 808 -12.73 12.76 -1.62
C TYR A 808 -12.27 13.19 -3.03
N ASP A 809 -13.23 13.72 -3.78
CA ASP A 809 -13.02 14.43 -5.05
C ASP A 809 -13.29 15.93 -4.82
N ARG A 810 -12.32 16.78 -5.18
CA ARG A 810 -12.43 18.24 -4.99
C ARG A 810 -13.60 18.86 -5.77
N SER A 811 -14.03 18.25 -6.88
CA SER A 811 -15.08 18.73 -7.78
C SER A 811 -16.51 18.24 -7.47
N LYS A 812 -16.65 17.38 -6.46
CA LYS A 812 -17.89 16.63 -6.10
C LYS A 812 -19.09 17.49 -5.69
N ILE A 813 -18.92 18.80 -5.44
CA ILE A 813 -19.96 19.69 -4.93
C ILE A 813 -20.91 20.10 -6.07
N HIS A 814 -22.20 19.80 -5.93
CA HIS A 814 -23.20 20.11 -6.95
C HIS A 814 -23.67 21.58 -6.92
N CYS A 815 -24.04 22.11 -8.08
CA CYS A 815 -24.63 23.45 -8.22
C CYS A 815 -26.16 23.39 -8.19
N PRO A 816 -26.85 24.39 -7.61
CA PRO A 816 -28.26 24.65 -7.90
C PRO A 816 -28.46 24.87 -9.40
N THR A 817 -29.58 24.44 -9.95
CA THR A 817 -29.89 24.59 -11.39
C THR A 817 -30.75 25.83 -11.63
N GLU A 818 -30.84 26.30 -12.88
CA GLU A 818 -31.76 27.42 -13.20
C GLU A 818 -33.24 27.05 -13.00
N VAL A 819 -33.58 25.78 -13.25
CA VAL A 819 -34.94 25.23 -13.04
C VAL A 819 -35.23 25.01 -11.54
N HIS A 820 -34.23 24.56 -10.78
CA HIS A 820 -34.31 24.34 -9.34
C HIS A 820 -33.18 25.12 -8.61
N PRO A 821 -33.34 26.45 -8.43
CA PRO A 821 -32.36 27.29 -7.74
C PRO A 821 -32.57 27.31 -6.21
N TYR A 822 -33.59 26.60 -5.73
CA TYR A 822 -34.04 26.57 -4.35
C TYR A 822 -33.56 25.30 -3.63
N ILE A 823 -33.43 25.34 -2.32
CA ILE A 823 -33.20 24.15 -1.49
C ILE A 823 -34.49 23.31 -1.43
N PHE A 824 -34.36 21.99 -1.55
CA PHE A 824 -35.51 21.11 -1.58
C PHE A 824 -36.12 20.83 -0.20
N THR A 825 -37.42 20.98 -0.14
CA THR A 825 -38.31 20.83 1.01
C THR A 825 -39.50 19.94 0.61
N LYS A 826 -40.29 19.49 1.59
CA LYS A 826 -41.43 18.57 1.35
C LYS A 826 -42.44 19.12 0.34
N VAL A 827 -42.68 20.43 0.29
CA VAL A 827 -43.66 21.07 -0.60
C VAL A 827 -43.10 21.25 -2.01
N ASN A 828 -41.92 21.86 -2.18
CA ASN A 828 -41.36 22.14 -3.52
C ASN A 828 -40.83 20.89 -4.26
N SER A 829 -40.89 19.70 -3.65
CA SER A 829 -40.51 18.41 -4.28
C SER A 829 -41.67 17.68 -4.98
N GLN A 830 -42.93 18.10 -4.80
CA GLN A 830 -44.10 17.29 -5.19
C GLN A 830 -44.44 17.32 -6.69
N ASN A 831 -43.88 18.25 -7.46
CA ASN A 831 -44.20 18.44 -8.88
C ASN A 831 -43.38 17.56 -9.85
N HIS A 832 -42.72 16.50 -9.36
CA HIS A 832 -41.97 15.58 -10.21
C HIS A 832 -42.81 14.35 -10.59
N PRO A 833 -43.10 14.12 -11.88
CA PRO A 833 -43.83 12.92 -12.30
C PRO A 833 -43.08 11.63 -11.95
N GLU A 834 -43.84 10.57 -11.73
CA GLU A 834 -43.30 9.22 -11.65
C GLU A 834 -42.82 8.77 -13.04
N ILE A 835 -41.60 8.23 -13.11
CA ILE A 835 -41.12 7.47 -14.25
C ILE A 835 -41.10 6.02 -13.79
N SER A 836 -41.91 5.16 -14.41
CA SER A 836 -42.03 3.76 -14.02
C SER A 836 -40.67 3.04 -14.11
N PRO A 837 -40.30 2.20 -13.14
CA PRO A 837 -39.00 1.54 -13.12
C PRO A 837 -38.88 0.55 -14.28
N THR A 838 -38.04 0.87 -15.26
CA THR A 838 -37.67 -0.07 -16.32
C THR A 838 -36.79 -1.17 -15.72
N THR A 839 -37.15 -2.43 -15.97
CA THR A 839 -36.56 -3.61 -15.32
C THR A 839 -35.10 -3.82 -15.72
N THR A 840 -34.18 -3.61 -14.77
CA THR A 840 -32.80 -4.12 -14.86
C THR A 840 -32.72 -5.43 -14.07
N THR A 841 -32.56 -6.55 -14.76
CA THR A 841 -32.60 -7.89 -14.16
C THR A 841 -31.32 -8.23 -13.41
N THR A 842 -31.41 -8.39 -12.08
CA THR A 842 -30.39 -9.07 -11.27
C THR A 842 -30.85 -10.48 -10.90
N HIS A 843 -30.04 -11.49 -11.22
CA HIS A 843 -30.35 -12.88 -10.87
C HIS A 843 -30.09 -13.14 -9.38
N ALA A 844 -31.12 -13.54 -8.64
CA ALA A 844 -31.00 -14.09 -7.30
C ALA A 844 -30.81 -15.63 -7.36
N PRO A 845 -29.86 -16.23 -6.63
CA PRO A 845 -29.83 -17.67 -6.40
C PRO A 845 -31.04 -18.12 -5.58
N ALA A 846 -31.68 -19.24 -5.97
CA ALA A 846 -32.89 -19.72 -5.31
C ALA A 846 -32.60 -20.30 -3.91
N SER A 847 -33.39 -19.91 -2.92
CA SER A 847 -33.40 -20.50 -1.58
C SER A 847 -34.38 -21.67 -1.52
N SER A 848 -33.89 -22.88 -1.29
CA SER A 848 -34.73 -24.06 -1.03
C SER A 848 -35.29 -24.02 0.39
N SER A 849 -36.59 -23.79 0.53
CA SER A 849 -37.28 -23.79 1.82
C SER A 849 -37.47 -25.19 2.38
N THR A 850 -37.01 -25.44 3.61
CA THR A 850 -37.42 -26.60 4.41
C THR A 850 -37.91 -26.12 5.77
N THR A 851 -39.19 -26.32 6.06
CA THR A 851 -39.81 -25.91 7.32
C THR A 851 -39.62 -26.97 8.40
N SER A 852 -39.12 -26.57 9.58
CA SER A 852 -39.19 -27.37 10.80
C SER A 852 -39.55 -26.48 11.99
N SER A 853 -40.74 -26.70 12.56
CA SER A 853 -41.23 -25.97 13.73
C SER A 853 -40.62 -26.53 15.02
N VAL A 854 -39.90 -25.68 15.77
CA VAL A 854 -39.43 -25.98 17.13
C VAL A 854 -39.74 -24.79 18.03
N THR A 855 -40.33 -25.05 19.20
CA THR A 855 -40.67 -24.04 20.21
C THR A 855 -39.42 -23.50 20.91
N PRO A 856 -39.44 -22.24 21.38
CA PRO A 856 -38.29 -21.64 22.05
C PRO A 856 -38.07 -22.23 23.45
N PRO A 857 -36.81 -22.50 23.86
CA PRO A 857 -36.47 -22.77 25.26
C PRO A 857 -36.51 -21.46 26.10
N PRO A 858 -36.60 -21.55 27.43
CA PRO A 858 -36.58 -20.38 28.31
C PRO A 858 -35.21 -19.68 28.33
N LEU A 859 -35.23 -18.41 28.73
CA LEU A 859 -34.04 -17.57 28.91
C LEU A 859 -33.07 -18.17 29.95
N PRO A 860 -31.75 -18.22 29.68
CA PRO A 860 -30.75 -18.44 30.71
C PRO A 860 -30.53 -17.16 31.53
N GLU A 861 -30.47 -17.28 32.85
CA GLU A 861 -30.12 -16.17 33.73
C GLU A 861 -28.62 -15.80 33.59
N CYS A 862 -28.31 -14.52 33.77
CA CYS A 862 -26.92 -14.05 33.73
C CYS A 862 -26.11 -14.63 34.91
N PRO A 863 -24.88 -15.12 34.70
CA PRO A 863 -24.00 -15.51 35.80
C PRO A 863 -23.67 -14.29 36.68
N PRO A 864 -23.45 -14.48 37.99
CA PRO A 864 -23.19 -13.39 38.92
C PRO A 864 -21.88 -12.67 38.61
N SER A 865 -21.81 -11.41 39.06
CA SER A 865 -20.71 -10.47 38.83
C SER A 865 -19.31 -11.01 39.10
N LEU A 866 -18.35 -10.63 38.25
CA LEU A 866 -16.90 -10.76 38.49
C LEU A 866 -16.53 -10.39 39.94
N PRO A 867 -15.72 -11.21 40.64
CA PRO A 867 -15.49 -11.05 42.07
C PRO A 867 -14.66 -9.80 42.39
N VAL A 868 -15.09 -9.08 43.43
CA VAL A 868 -14.68 -7.71 43.79
C VAL A 868 -13.17 -7.55 44.12
N TRP A 869 -12.42 -8.64 44.27
CA TRP A 869 -10.98 -8.58 44.55
C TRP A 869 -10.11 -8.26 43.34
N ILE A 870 -10.58 -8.46 42.10
CA ILE A 870 -9.77 -8.21 40.89
C ILE A 870 -9.37 -6.73 40.75
N PRO A 871 -10.29 -5.74 40.89
CA PRO A 871 -9.91 -4.32 40.94
C PRO A 871 -8.92 -3.97 42.07
N VAL A 872 -8.99 -4.66 43.21
CA VAL A 872 -8.11 -4.41 44.37
C VAL A 872 -6.69 -4.89 44.09
N VAL A 873 -6.52 -6.06 43.47
CA VAL A 873 -5.20 -6.58 43.07
C VAL A 873 -4.56 -5.71 41.98
N VAL A 874 -5.34 -5.27 40.99
CA VAL A 874 -4.86 -4.33 39.95
C VAL A 874 -4.48 -2.98 40.58
N GLY A 875 -5.30 -2.46 41.50
CA GLY A 875 -5.02 -1.22 42.24
C GLY A 875 -3.72 -1.29 43.05
N LEU A 876 -3.49 -2.38 43.78
CA LEU A 876 -2.25 -2.63 44.53
C LEU A 876 -1.03 -2.75 43.61
N GLY A 877 -1.15 -3.46 42.48
CA GLY A 877 -0.09 -3.55 41.48
C GLY A 877 0.29 -2.19 40.88
N CYS A 878 -0.70 -1.38 40.51
CA CYS A 878 -0.49 -0.02 40.01
C CYS A 878 0.10 0.91 41.09
N PHE A 879 -0.32 0.79 42.35
CA PHE A 879 0.22 1.58 43.45
C PHE A 879 1.70 1.26 43.72
N LEU A 880 2.06 -0.02 43.77
CA LEU A 880 3.45 -0.47 43.93
C LEU A 880 4.33 -0.02 42.75
N GLY A 881 3.84 -0.14 41.51
CA GLY A 881 4.53 0.36 40.32
C GLY A 881 4.76 1.89 40.37
N GLY A 882 3.74 2.65 40.76
CA GLY A 882 3.84 4.11 40.96
C GLY A 882 4.84 4.49 42.05
N LEU A 883 4.92 3.72 43.13
CA LEU A 883 5.90 3.89 44.21
C LEU A 883 7.34 3.67 43.72
N VAL A 884 7.60 2.60 42.95
CA VAL A 884 8.92 2.32 42.37
C VAL A 884 9.35 3.42 41.38
N VAL A 885 8.44 3.91 40.53
CA VAL A 885 8.71 5.03 39.62
C VAL A 885 9.01 6.32 40.40
N SER A 886 8.20 6.62 41.43
CA SER A 886 8.39 7.81 42.27
C SER A 886 9.71 7.78 43.03
N LEU A 887 10.11 6.62 43.55
CA LEU A 887 11.41 6.43 44.21
C LEU A 887 12.58 6.57 43.24
N LYS A 888 12.47 6.08 42.00
CA LYS A 888 13.49 6.34 40.96
C LYS A 888 13.59 7.83 40.61
N ILE A 889 12.48 8.54 40.46
CA ILE A 889 12.47 9.98 40.19
C ILE A 889 13.14 10.74 41.36
N LEU A 890 12.80 10.41 42.60
CA LEU A 890 13.39 11.04 43.79
C LEU A 890 14.89 10.75 43.94
N TYR A 891 15.33 9.54 43.57
CA TYR A 891 16.74 9.15 43.51
C TYR A 891 17.50 9.95 42.44
N CYS A 892 16.97 10.02 41.20
CA CYS A 892 17.55 10.84 40.14
C CYS A 892 17.63 12.33 40.53
N TYR A 893 16.61 12.87 41.20
CA TYR A 893 16.59 14.25 41.69
C TYR A 893 17.67 14.51 42.77
N ARG A 894 17.89 13.55 43.69
CA ARG A 894 19.02 13.59 44.65
C ARG A 894 20.38 13.54 43.95
N CYS A 895 20.56 12.65 42.97
CA CYS A 895 21.81 12.60 42.19
C CYS A 895 22.08 13.90 41.44
N HIS A 896 21.05 14.52 40.85
CA HIS A 896 21.18 15.80 40.14
C HIS A 896 21.50 16.97 41.08
N LYS A 897 20.91 16.99 42.29
CA LYS A 897 21.20 18.02 43.29
C LYS A 897 22.63 17.91 43.83
N ASN A 898 23.14 16.69 44.04
CA ASN A 898 24.51 16.47 44.51
C ASN A 898 25.58 16.82 43.46
N LYS A 899 25.29 16.73 42.15
CA LYS A 899 26.21 17.25 41.12
C LYS A 899 26.34 18.77 41.13
N SER A 900 25.22 19.48 41.34
CA SER A 900 25.17 20.95 41.31
C SER A 900 25.90 21.66 42.46
N ALA A 901 26.47 20.92 43.42
CA ALA A 901 27.12 21.49 44.61
C ALA A 901 28.65 21.63 44.49
N ASN A 902 29.28 21.02 43.47
CA ASN A 902 30.74 20.85 43.40
C ASN A 902 31.43 21.64 42.28
N GLU A 903 30.70 22.48 41.52
CA GLU A 903 31.17 23.02 40.24
C GLU A 903 31.03 24.55 40.11
N VAL A 904 31.02 25.28 41.25
CA VAL A 904 31.07 26.75 41.28
C VAL A 904 32.06 27.24 42.34
N GLU A 905 33.36 27.15 42.04
CA GLU A 905 34.37 27.98 42.68
C GLU A 905 35.44 28.44 41.66
N MET A 906 35.97 29.65 41.88
CA MET A 906 37.11 30.29 41.21
C MET A 906 36.99 30.77 39.75
N LYS A 907 36.91 32.11 39.66
CA LYS A 907 37.61 32.99 38.68
C LYS A 907 37.05 33.02 37.24
N GLY A 908 37.22 34.12 36.50
CA GLY A 908 37.79 35.42 36.87
C GLY A 908 37.88 36.34 35.64
N VAL A 909 37.64 37.64 35.82
CA VAL A 909 37.54 38.63 34.72
C VAL A 909 38.93 39.08 34.24
N ASN A 910 39.14 39.23 32.92
CA ASN A 910 39.68 40.45 32.31
C ASN A 910 39.87 40.37 30.77
N PHE A 911 39.59 41.51 30.12
CA PHE A 911 39.77 41.89 28.71
C PHE A 911 39.05 41.02 27.66
#